data_AF-A0A3C1A6K4-F1
#
_entry.id   AF-A0A3C1A6K4-F1
#
_cell.length_a   1.000
_cell.length_b   1.000
_cell.length_c   1.000
_cell.angle_alpha   90.00
_cell.angle_beta   90.00
_cell.angle_gamma   90.00
#
_symmetry.space_group_name_H-M   'P 1'
#
loop_
_entity.id
_entity.type
_entity.pdbx_description
1 polymer ?
#
loop_
_entity_poly.entity_id
_entity_poly.type
_entity_poly.pdbx_seq_one_letter_code
_entity_poly.pdbx_strand_id
1 'polypeptide(L)'
;MKPILSSVFSFFENTKEGAHHIEKIELSKQHKTMRLVLCEKISEDEENFIKKIIEEKIEGISVSVTAVEAEKAESIKPEKIYEPINEINRPIKKAPPAELGKAHTDGIIVGQEIRSNLIPISDISESPNVICFSGTVFETDIRNIKRKKDGKEMWIVMLDVTDFNDSITVKMFIAEKDTEKYENIQKAFSKVNKNVEKSGLKAGVRVVVRGVAKYDDFAHEVVVNARDINYAEPDEQKTDNAPEKRVELHLHTQMSQMDAVSSAQSLIDRAVSWGHTAIAITDHGVVQSYPDALKASDDNKKIKIIYGIEGYMVDDTAKITSGSTQEQLSGKFVVFDLETTGLSKDKDKITEIGAVKIENGKITDHFSTFVNPERPIPQKIVELTSITDEMVADAPKIEEILPKFMEFCKGSVLVAHNAEFDTGFIKKAAGDCGLSYDFAHLDTLMLARGLYPELGNHRLSTLNKHLKVTLLHHHRAVDDAKATAEIFIKMMQELKERGILNISELNQKFDIRTLSKRNPANHIILLAKNLQGIRNIYEMVSESHLKYFYRTPRIPKSLIEEKREGLIIGSACEAGELFRAVVNEKSDAEIEKIAEFYDYLEIQPIGNNAYMKRSDEFPNVTDDEDLQNLNKKIVSLGEKLQKPVVATCDVHFLDPEGADYRKILMHYKGFSDADNQAPLYFRTTEEMLSEFSYLGEEKAYEVVVTNTNKIADMVEAVRPIPTKKCPPEISGANEGIINDSRRKAEEIYGNPLPEIVSERLERELNSIVGNGFAVMYKIAQELVRKSNEDGYLVG
;
A
#
# COMPACT_ATOMS: atom_id res chain seq x y z
N MET A 1 20.50 -1.42 -5.18
CA MET A 1 21.58 -1.71 -6.17
C MET A 1 21.13 -2.31 -7.51
N LYS A 2 20.00 -3.04 -7.64
CA LYS A 2 19.51 -3.53 -8.95
C LYS A 2 19.43 -2.46 -10.06
N PRO A 3 18.97 -1.21 -9.80
CA PRO A 3 18.93 -0.16 -10.82
C PRO A 3 20.33 0.33 -11.23
N ILE A 4 21.24 0.39 -10.26
CA ILE A 4 22.60 0.89 -10.42
C ILE A 4 23.45 -0.13 -11.21
N LEU A 5 23.37 -1.41 -10.85
CA LEU A 5 24.00 -2.51 -11.60
C LEU A 5 23.43 -2.59 -13.02
N SER A 6 22.12 -2.39 -13.21
CA SER A 6 21.51 -2.33 -14.55
C SER A 6 22.11 -1.23 -15.43
N SER A 7 22.50 -0.09 -14.84
CA SER A 7 23.16 1.01 -15.56
C SER A 7 24.63 0.75 -15.87
N VAL A 8 25.27 -0.15 -15.11
CA VAL A 8 26.63 -0.66 -15.38
C VAL A 8 26.56 -1.72 -16.49
N PHE A 9 25.61 -2.65 -16.44
CA PHE A 9 25.38 -3.64 -17.50
C PHE A 9 25.04 -3.00 -18.85
N SER A 10 24.18 -1.99 -18.87
CA SER A 10 23.85 -1.30 -20.13
C SER A 10 25.02 -0.52 -20.71
N PHE A 11 26.05 -0.20 -19.92
CA PHE A 11 27.27 0.42 -20.42
C PHE A 11 28.12 -0.60 -21.16
N PHE A 12 28.35 -1.79 -20.55
CA PHE A 12 29.07 -2.88 -21.19
C PHE A 12 28.36 -3.43 -22.46
N GLU A 13 27.03 -3.38 -22.53
CA GLU A 13 26.32 -3.82 -23.75
C GLU A 13 26.42 -2.82 -24.93
N ASN A 14 26.78 -1.55 -24.69
CA ASN A 14 26.67 -0.47 -25.69
C ASN A 14 27.99 0.20 -26.08
N THR A 15 29.13 -0.24 -25.55
CA THR A 15 30.46 0.30 -25.90
C THR A 15 31.31 -0.71 -26.68
N LYS A 16 32.19 -0.26 -27.58
CA LYS A 16 33.13 -1.15 -28.30
C LYS A 16 34.10 -1.85 -27.34
N GLU A 17 34.38 -1.25 -26.20
CA GLU A 17 35.16 -1.81 -25.08
C GLU A 17 34.35 -2.80 -24.21
N GLY A 18 33.06 -3.01 -24.50
CA GLY A 18 32.14 -3.85 -23.75
C GLY A 18 31.99 -5.28 -24.29
N ALA A 19 32.87 -5.70 -25.20
CA ALA A 19 32.85 -7.03 -25.80
C ALA A 19 33.24 -8.16 -24.82
N HIS A 20 33.57 -7.83 -23.57
CA HIS A 20 34.01 -8.79 -22.57
C HIS A 20 32.84 -9.53 -21.92
N HIS A 21 32.83 -10.85 -22.08
CA HIS A 21 31.85 -11.70 -21.43
C HIS A 21 32.09 -11.74 -19.91
N ILE A 22 31.13 -11.19 -19.15
CA ILE A 22 31.10 -11.29 -17.69
C ILE A 22 30.59 -12.67 -17.31
N GLU A 23 31.41 -13.45 -16.60
CA GLU A 23 31.03 -14.77 -16.09
C GLU A 23 30.16 -14.63 -14.83
N LYS A 24 30.60 -13.82 -13.86
CA LYS A 24 29.89 -13.56 -12.61
C LYS A 24 30.33 -12.27 -11.92
N ILE A 25 29.47 -11.77 -11.04
CA ILE A 25 29.77 -10.63 -10.15
C ILE A 25 29.56 -11.08 -8.72
N GLU A 26 30.60 -10.93 -7.88
CA GLU A 26 30.55 -11.25 -6.45
C GLU A 26 30.50 -9.93 -5.66
N LEU A 27 29.62 -9.86 -4.66
CA LEU A 27 29.48 -8.69 -3.78
C LEU A 27 29.66 -9.11 -2.31
N SER A 28 30.31 -8.27 -1.52
CA SER A 28 30.36 -8.49 -0.06
C SER A 28 28.99 -8.24 0.59
N LYS A 29 28.73 -8.90 1.73
CA LYS A 29 27.49 -8.74 2.52
C LYS A 29 27.19 -7.29 2.92
N GLN A 30 28.22 -6.46 3.09
CA GLN A 30 28.10 -5.04 3.41
C GLN A 30 28.12 -4.13 2.16
N HIS A 31 28.21 -4.72 0.96
CA HIS A 31 28.23 -4.03 -0.33
C HIS A 31 29.36 -3.01 -0.49
N LYS A 32 30.46 -3.16 0.26
CA LYS A 32 31.64 -2.29 0.20
C LYS A 32 32.67 -2.74 -0.82
N THR A 33 32.57 -3.98 -1.29
CA THR A 33 33.50 -4.56 -2.27
C THR A 33 32.73 -5.34 -3.33
N MET A 34 33.19 -5.21 -4.57
CA MET A 34 32.66 -5.92 -5.73
C MET A 34 33.80 -6.58 -6.49
N ARG A 35 33.59 -7.82 -6.93
CA ARG A 35 34.52 -8.55 -7.79
C ARG A 35 33.83 -8.92 -9.10
N LEU A 36 34.40 -8.45 -10.20
CA LEU A 36 34.02 -8.80 -11.56
C LEU A 36 34.86 -9.97 -12.04
N VAL A 37 34.19 -11.01 -12.53
CA VAL A 37 34.85 -12.19 -13.11
C VAL A 37 34.57 -12.20 -14.61
N LEU A 38 35.62 -12.10 -15.41
CA LEU A 38 35.57 -12.05 -16.87
C LEU A 38 36.03 -13.38 -17.48
N CYS A 39 35.39 -13.79 -18.57
CA CYS A 39 35.75 -15.02 -19.30
C CYS A 39 37.04 -14.90 -20.14
N GLU A 40 37.66 -13.71 -20.19
CA GLU A 40 38.88 -13.46 -20.95
C GLU A 40 39.83 -12.50 -20.22
N LYS A 41 41.12 -12.61 -20.52
CA LYS A 41 42.15 -11.71 -19.97
C LYS A 41 42.05 -10.36 -20.68
N ILE A 42 41.95 -9.30 -19.89
CA ILE A 42 41.97 -7.90 -20.33
C ILE A 42 43.32 -7.26 -20.00
N SER A 43 43.64 -6.14 -20.65
CA SER A 43 44.82 -5.35 -20.33
C SER A 43 44.67 -4.61 -18.99
N GLU A 44 45.80 -4.22 -18.39
CA GLU A 44 45.82 -3.48 -17.12
C GLU A 44 45.16 -2.09 -17.24
N ASP A 45 45.25 -1.47 -18.43
CA ASP A 45 44.59 -0.20 -18.73
C ASP A 45 43.06 -0.34 -18.78
N GLU A 46 42.55 -1.43 -19.37
CA GLU A 46 41.11 -1.75 -19.42
C GLU A 46 40.57 -2.09 -18.02
N GLU A 47 41.33 -2.85 -17.22
CA GLU A 47 40.96 -3.17 -15.84
C GLU A 47 40.80 -1.91 -14.99
N ASN A 48 41.77 -0.98 -15.08
CA ASN A 48 41.73 0.27 -14.33
C ASN A 48 40.58 1.19 -14.79
N PHE A 49 40.28 1.21 -16.08
CA PHE A 49 39.16 1.96 -16.63
C PHE A 49 37.81 1.44 -16.12
N ILE A 50 37.61 0.12 -16.12
CA ILE A 50 36.41 -0.53 -15.61
C ILE A 50 36.20 -0.24 -14.13
N LYS A 51 37.24 -0.38 -13.30
CA LYS A 51 37.17 -0.07 -11.86
C LYS A 51 36.71 1.37 -11.64
N LYS A 52 37.36 2.32 -12.32
CA LYS A 52 37.06 3.75 -12.17
C LYS A 52 35.60 4.09 -12.46
N ILE A 53 35.05 3.60 -13.57
CA ILE A 53 33.66 3.89 -13.95
C ILE A 53 32.66 3.37 -12.91
N ILE A 54 32.94 2.20 -12.36
CA ILE A 54 32.03 1.57 -11.41
C ILE A 54 32.12 2.25 -10.05
N GLU A 55 33.32 2.59 -9.60
CA GLU A 55 33.53 3.32 -8.36
C GLU A 55 32.95 4.76 -8.43
N GLU A 56 32.98 5.41 -9.60
CA GLU A 56 32.30 6.71 -9.82
C GLU A 56 30.76 6.61 -9.78
N LYS A 57 30.18 5.47 -10.20
CA LYS A 57 28.73 5.26 -10.21
C LYS A 57 28.18 4.67 -8.91
N ILE A 58 29.03 4.07 -8.10
CA ILE A 58 28.66 3.39 -6.85
C ILE A 58 29.56 3.92 -5.73
N GLU A 59 29.09 4.98 -5.08
CA GLU A 59 29.84 5.65 -4.03
C GLU A 59 30.15 4.70 -2.85
N GLY A 60 31.43 4.60 -2.48
CA GLY A 60 31.90 3.77 -1.37
C GLY A 60 32.11 2.28 -1.67
N ILE A 61 32.06 1.84 -2.93
CA ILE A 61 32.43 0.48 -3.33
C ILE A 61 33.89 0.41 -3.79
N SER A 62 34.58 -0.68 -3.47
CA SER A 62 35.91 -1.01 -4.03
C SER A 62 35.79 -2.15 -5.02
N VAL A 63 36.36 -1.99 -6.23
CA VAL A 63 36.17 -2.95 -7.32
C VAL A 63 37.47 -3.72 -7.62
N SER A 64 37.35 -5.04 -7.74
CA SER A 64 38.41 -5.92 -8.26
C SER A 64 37.93 -6.62 -9.52
N VAL A 65 38.85 -6.86 -10.46
CA VAL A 65 38.56 -7.61 -11.70
C VAL A 65 39.46 -8.84 -11.71
N THR A 66 38.93 -9.98 -12.13
CA THR A 66 39.70 -11.21 -12.32
C THR A 66 39.26 -11.90 -13.59
N ALA A 67 40.22 -12.36 -14.38
CA ALA A 67 39.97 -13.19 -15.56
C ALA A 67 40.17 -14.67 -15.22
N VAL A 68 39.32 -15.53 -15.79
CA VAL A 68 39.44 -17.00 -15.70
C VAL A 68 39.63 -17.57 -17.10
N GLU A 69 40.51 -18.58 -17.23
CA GLU A 69 40.72 -19.29 -18.50
C GLU A 69 39.56 -20.28 -18.69
N ALA A 70 38.69 -20.01 -19.68
CA ALA A 70 37.50 -20.81 -19.91
C ALA A 70 37.81 -22.18 -20.55
N GLU A 71 37.51 -23.29 -19.86
CA GLU A 71 37.27 -24.58 -20.51
C GLU A 71 35.81 -24.66 -20.95
N LYS A 72 35.60 -24.67 -22.28
CA LYS A 72 34.34 -24.95 -23.02
C LYS A 72 33.07 -24.22 -22.53
N ALA A 73 32.82 -23.05 -23.11
CA ALA A 73 31.52 -22.38 -23.05
C ALA A 73 30.49 -23.09 -23.97
N GLU A 74 29.50 -23.77 -23.38
CA GLU A 74 28.18 -23.90 -24.00
C GLU A 74 27.37 -22.62 -23.72
N SER A 75 26.52 -22.22 -24.66
CA SER A 75 25.69 -21.02 -24.57
C SER A 75 24.68 -21.12 -23.42
N ILE A 76 25.01 -20.57 -22.26
CA ILE A 76 24.11 -20.42 -21.12
C ILE A 76 23.41 -19.05 -21.22
N LYS A 77 22.08 -19.04 -21.18
CA LYS A 77 21.25 -17.82 -21.14
C LYS A 77 21.53 -17.02 -19.85
N PRO A 78 21.39 -15.69 -19.85
CA PRO A 78 21.72 -14.86 -18.70
C PRO A 78 20.64 -14.97 -17.60
N GLU A 79 20.69 -16.04 -16.80
CA GLU A 79 20.07 -16.08 -15.48
C GLU A 79 21.12 -15.72 -14.44
N LYS A 80 20.86 -14.62 -13.72
CA LYS A 80 21.74 -14.00 -12.74
C LYS A 80 21.98 -14.96 -11.56
N ILE A 81 23.12 -15.62 -11.53
CA ILE A 81 23.59 -16.39 -10.37
C ILE A 81 24.23 -15.40 -9.38
N TYR A 82 23.65 -15.27 -8.20
CA TYR A 82 24.17 -14.46 -7.09
C TYR A 82 24.65 -15.41 -6.00
N GLU A 83 25.96 -15.45 -5.75
CA GLU A 83 26.52 -16.21 -4.62
C GLU A 83 27.16 -15.23 -3.62
N PRO A 84 26.78 -15.28 -2.33
CA PRO A 84 27.44 -14.49 -1.30
C PRO A 84 28.86 -15.03 -1.06
N ILE A 85 29.82 -14.12 -0.89
CA ILE A 85 31.18 -14.49 -0.45
C ILE A 85 31.08 -15.10 0.96
N ASN A 86 31.48 -16.37 1.10
CA ASN A 86 31.63 -17.05 2.38
C ASN A 86 32.84 -16.47 3.12
N GLU A 87 32.64 -15.38 3.86
CA GLU A 87 33.55 -15.03 4.94
C GLU A 87 33.39 -16.07 6.05
N ILE A 88 34.51 -16.72 6.39
CA ILE A 88 34.66 -17.61 7.53
C ILE A 88 34.31 -16.78 8.78
N ASN A 89 33.12 -16.99 9.33
CA ASN A 89 32.71 -16.46 10.62
C ASN A 89 33.74 -16.90 11.67
N ARG A 90 34.60 -15.97 12.11
CA ARG A 90 35.33 -16.15 13.35
C ARG A 90 34.30 -16.16 14.48
N PRO A 91 34.33 -17.15 15.38
CA PRO A 91 33.34 -17.26 16.45
C PRO A 91 33.47 -16.06 17.38
N ILE A 92 32.46 -15.18 17.35
CA ILE A 92 32.22 -14.20 18.40
C ILE A 92 31.91 -15.00 19.65
N LYS A 93 32.66 -14.78 20.75
CA LYS A 93 32.32 -15.34 22.06
C LYS A 93 30.92 -14.84 22.44
N LYS A 94 29.88 -15.68 22.28
CA LYS A 94 28.52 -15.39 22.76
C LYS A 94 28.58 -15.14 24.28
N ALA A 95 27.85 -14.12 24.73
CA ALA A 95 27.56 -13.91 26.15
C ALA A 95 26.87 -15.16 26.73
N PRO A 96 26.94 -15.40 28.05
CA PRO A 96 26.13 -16.45 28.67
C PRO A 96 24.64 -16.24 28.36
N PRO A 97 23.87 -17.33 28.12
CA PRO A 97 22.44 -17.23 27.80
C PRO A 97 21.67 -16.43 28.85
N ALA A 98 20.74 -15.58 28.42
CA ALA A 98 19.85 -14.90 29.36
C ALA A 98 18.92 -15.91 30.04
N GLU A 99 18.77 -15.85 31.37
CA GLU A 99 17.76 -16.66 32.08
C GLU A 99 16.43 -15.90 32.12
N LEU A 100 15.37 -16.50 31.57
CA LEU A 100 14.00 -15.95 31.51
C LEU A 100 13.15 -16.28 32.76
N GLY A 101 13.75 -16.90 33.78
CA GLY A 101 13.04 -17.39 34.96
C GLY A 101 12.77 -18.90 34.91
N LYS A 102 12.01 -19.41 35.89
CA LYS A 102 11.72 -20.85 36.00
C LYS A 102 10.61 -21.28 35.05
N ALA A 103 10.70 -22.50 34.55
CA ALA A 103 9.64 -23.13 33.77
C ALA A 103 8.36 -23.33 34.61
N HIS A 104 7.22 -22.94 34.03
CA HIS A 104 5.88 -23.20 34.50
C HIS A 104 5.20 -24.21 33.56
N THR A 105 4.70 -25.33 34.09
CA THR A 105 4.22 -26.44 33.26
C THR A 105 2.86 -26.94 33.71
N ASP A 106 1.97 -27.18 32.75
CA ASP A 106 0.60 -27.67 32.94
C ASP A 106 0.46 -29.16 32.58
N GLY A 107 1.41 -29.97 33.04
CA GLY A 107 1.42 -31.43 32.84
C GLY A 107 2.50 -31.96 31.89
N ILE A 108 2.69 -33.28 31.92
CA ILE A 108 3.80 -33.98 31.24
C ILE A 108 3.28 -34.60 29.94
N ILE A 109 3.97 -34.36 28.83
CA ILE A 109 3.74 -35.06 27.55
C ILE A 109 4.67 -36.27 27.47
N VAL A 110 5.97 -36.06 27.70
CA VAL A 110 7.00 -37.10 27.73
C VAL A 110 8.07 -36.76 28.77
N GLY A 111 8.56 -37.76 29.51
CA GLY A 111 9.69 -37.61 30.42
C GLY A 111 9.26 -37.28 31.84
N GLN A 112 9.92 -36.30 32.46
CA GLN A 112 9.71 -35.86 33.83
C GLN A 112 9.24 -34.40 33.88
N GLU A 113 8.69 -34.00 35.04
CA GLU A 113 8.33 -32.61 35.31
C GLU A 113 9.55 -31.67 35.16
N ILE A 114 9.36 -30.56 34.45
CA ILE A 114 10.40 -29.57 34.16
C ILE A 114 10.23 -28.36 35.10
N ARG A 115 11.27 -28.06 35.89
CA ARG A 115 11.32 -26.90 36.81
C ARG A 115 12.59 -26.06 36.65
N SER A 116 13.29 -26.24 35.53
CA SER A 116 14.58 -25.61 35.22
C SER A 116 14.39 -24.16 34.76
N ASN A 117 15.47 -23.37 34.78
CA ASN A 117 15.45 -22.02 34.22
C ASN A 117 15.36 -22.07 32.68
N LEU A 118 14.53 -21.21 32.12
CA LEU A 118 14.31 -21.04 30.68
C LEU A 118 15.39 -20.16 30.07
N ILE A 119 15.80 -20.46 28.85
CA ILE A 119 16.62 -19.59 27.98
C ILE A 119 15.84 -19.26 26.70
N PRO A 120 16.08 -18.09 26.06
CA PRO A 120 15.51 -17.77 24.75
C PRO A 120 15.98 -18.76 23.68
N ILE A 121 15.14 -19.04 22.67
CA ILE A 121 15.53 -19.93 21.57
C ILE A 121 16.71 -19.34 20.78
N SER A 122 16.75 -18.01 20.61
CA SER A 122 17.84 -17.28 19.93
C SER A 122 19.23 -17.47 20.57
N ASP A 123 19.25 -17.79 21.86
CA ASP A 123 20.49 -18.01 22.64
C ASP A 123 20.96 -19.47 22.55
N ILE A 124 20.15 -20.38 22.00
CA ILE A 124 20.52 -21.78 21.88
C ILE A 124 21.66 -21.92 20.87
N SER A 125 22.75 -22.54 21.34
CA SER A 125 23.87 -22.96 20.52
C SER A 125 24.26 -24.40 20.88
N GLU A 126 25.13 -25.01 20.08
CA GLU A 126 25.67 -26.32 20.41
C GLU A 126 26.29 -26.32 21.81
N SER A 127 25.79 -27.21 22.68
CA SER A 127 26.20 -27.27 24.07
C SER A 127 26.05 -28.69 24.61
N PRO A 128 27.04 -29.21 25.36
CA PRO A 128 26.90 -30.50 26.02
C PRO A 128 25.94 -30.44 27.23
N ASN A 129 25.58 -29.23 27.68
CA ASN A 129 24.72 -29.02 28.83
C ASN A 129 23.24 -29.25 28.46
N VAL A 130 22.46 -29.64 29.47
CA VAL A 130 21.01 -29.69 29.33
C VAL A 130 20.48 -28.27 29.38
N ILE A 131 19.76 -27.89 28.33
CA ILE A 131 19.06 -26.61 28.22
C ILE A 131 17.57 -26.81 28.44
N CYS A 132 16.88 -25.71 28.78
CA CYS A 132 15.44 -25.68 28.92
C CYS A 132 14.91 -24.40 28.29
N PHE A 133 13.87 -24.51 27.47
CA PHE A 133 13.22 -23.39 26.82
C PHE A 133 11.73 -23.69 26.64
N SER A 134 10.96 -22.64 26.35
CA SER A 134 9.52 -22.72 26.11
C SER A 134 9.21 -22.19 24.72
N GLY A 135 8.20 -22.72 24.08
CA GLY A 135 7.75 -22.22 22.78
C GLY A 135 6.48 -22.91 22.30
N THR A 136 6.01 -22.50 21.13
CA THR A 136 4.84 -23.04 20.46
C THR A 136 5.28 -23.99 19.35
N VAL A 137 4.85 -25.24 19.42
CA VAL A 137 5.07 -26.23 18.35
C VAL A 137 4.16 -25.87 17.19
N PHE A 138 4.75 -25.58 16.03
CA PHE A 138 4.02 -25.15 14.84
C PHE A 138 4.09 -26.12 13.67
N GLU A 139 5.08 -27.02 13.66
CA GLU A 139 5.17 -28.10 12.69
C GLU A 139 5.54 -29.40 13.40
N THR A 140 4.96 -30.50 12.94
CA THR A 140 5.25 -31.84 13.44
C THR A 140 5.45 -32.83 12.31
N ASP A 141 6.51 -33.62 12.42
CA ASP A 141 6.83 -34.72 11.53
C ASP A 141 7.21 -35.97 12.32
N ILE A 142 6.39 -37.02 12.20
CA ILE A 142 6.53 -38.28 12.93
C ILE A 142 6.63 -39.42 11.94
N ARG A 143 7.77 -40.13 11.93
CA ARG A 143 8.03 -41.23 10.98
C ARG A 143 8.62 -42.44 11.69
N ASN A 144 8.35 -43.63 11.16
CA ASN A 144 9.05 -44.85 11.58
C ASN A 144 10.36 -44.98 10.80
N ILE A 145 11.45 -45.27 11.50
CA ILE A 145 12.78 -45.48 10.93
C ILE A 145 13.42 -46.76 11.49
N LYS A 146 14.29 -47.38 10.69
CA LYS A 146 15.16 -48.48 11.13
C LYS A 146 16.53 -47.94 11.52
N ARG A 147 16.95 -48.21 12.76
CA ARG A 147 18.25 -47.77 13.26
C ARG A 147 19.36 -48.52 12.52
N LYS A 148 20.23 -47.78 11.82
CA LYS A 148 21.34 -48.34 11.00
C LYS A 148 22.26 -49.30 11.75
N LYS A 149 22.44 -49.12 13.07
CA LYS A 149 23.37 -49.92 13.88
C LYS A 149 22.88 -51.34 14.18
N ASP A 150 21.59 -51.54 14.40
CA ASP A 150 21.04 -52.83 14.87
C ASP A 150 19.66 -53.20 14.31
N GLY A 151 19.17 -52.45 13.31
CA GLY A 151 17.93 -52.74 12.59
C GLY A 151 16.65 -52.54 13.38
N LYS A 152 16.72 -52.08 14.64
CA LYS A 152 15.53 -51.84 15.47
C LYS A 152 14.69 -50.70 14.91
N GLU A 153 13.38 -50.94 14.86
CA GLU A 153 12.39 -49.95 14.48
C GLU A 153 12.19 -48.95 15.62
N MET A 154 12.19 -47.67 15.26
CA MET A 154 12.02 -46.54 16.16
C MET A 154 11.17 -45.47 15.48
N TRP A 155 10.39 -44.74 16.26
CA TRP A 155 9.77 -43.50 15.82
C TRP A 155 10.77 -42.36 15.97
N ILE A 156 10.96 -41.58 14.91
CA ILE A 156 11.58 -40.26 14.97
C ILE A 156 10.45 -39.23 15.04
N VAL A 157 10.52 -38.37 16.05
CA VAL A 157 9.60 -37.24 16.25
C VAL A 157 10.40 -35.97 16.07
N MET A 158 9.96 -35.12 15.15
CA MET A 158 10.51 -33.79 14.90
C MET A 158 9.40 -32.77 15.13
N LEU A 159 9.69 -31.78 15.96
CA LEU A 159 8.77 -30.72 16.36
C LEU A 159 9.48 -29.38 16.13
N ASP A 160 8.95 -28.54 15.26
CA ASP A 160 9.51 -27.20 15.08
C ASP A 160 8.83 -26.26 16.06
N VAL A 161 9.63 -25.61 16.90
CA VAL A 161 9.18 -24.84 18.05
C VAL A 161 9.68 -23.42 17.93
N THR A 162 8.78 -22.44 18.09
CA THR A 162 9.11 -21.01 18.09
C THR A 162 8.70 -20.34 19.39
N ASP A 163 9.52 -19.42 19.89
CA ASP A 163 9.19 -18.48 20.96
C ASP A 163 8.85 -17.09 20.41
N PHE A 164 8.64 -16.99 19.08
CA PHE A 164 8.45 -15.79 18.27
C PHE A 164 9.66 -14.86 18.16
N ASN A 165 10.76 -15.12 18.87
CA ASN A 165 12.05 -14.46 18.64
C ASN A 165 12.94 -15.29 17.70
N ASP A 166 12.91 -16.63 17.84
CA ASP A 166 13.60 -17.57 16.95
C ASP A 166 12.81 -18.90 16.87
N SER A 167 13.30 -19.85 16.08
CA SER A 167 12.72 -21.20 15.94
C SER A 167 13.80 -22.27 15.97
N ILE A 168 13.47 -23.43 16.54
CA ILE A 168 14.40 -24.55 16.61
C ILE A 168 13.68 -25.90 16.44
N THR A 169 14.34 -26.81 15.74
CA THR A 169 13.90 -28.19 15.57
C THR A 169 14.18 -28.99 16.83
N VAL A 170 13.14 -29.59 17.41
CA VAL A 170 13.21 -30.50 18.55
C VAL A 170 13.04 -31.93 18.07
N LYS A 171 14.03 -32.77 18.37
CA LYS A 171 14.13 -34.15 17.89
C LYS A 171 14.08 -35.14 19.04
N MET A 172 13.34 -36.23 18.85
CA MET A 172 13.27 -37.32 19.82
C MET A 172 13.16 -38.67 19.11
N PHE A 173 13.80 -39.68 19.71
CA PHE A 173 13.73 -41.07 19.25
C PHE A 173 12.98 -41.92 20.27
N ILE A 174 11.96 -42.63 19.82
CA ILE A 174 11.12 -43.47 20.66
C ILE A 174 11.21 -44.88 20.13
N ALA A 175 11.55 -45.85 20.98
CA ALA A 175 11.55 -47.25 20.57
C ALA A 175 10.11 -47.66 20.23
N GLU A 176 9.91 -48.42 19.14
CA GLU A 176 8.56 -48.81 18.70
C GLU A 176 7.73 -49.51 19.80
N LYS A 177 8.41 -50.26 20.68
CA LYS A 177 7.81 -50.93 21.84
C LYS A 177 7.27 -50.00 22.94
N ASP A 178 7.62 -48.71 22.92
CA ASP A 178 7.26 -47.72 23.93
C ASP A 178 5.98 -46.98 23.50
N THR A 179 4.90 -47.75 23.35
CA THR A 179 3.63 -47.31 22.72
C THR A 179 2.95 -46.19 23.49
N GLU A 180 3.09 -46.17 24.83
CA GLU A 180 2.52 -45.13 25.70
C GLU A 180 3.07 -43.74 25.36
N LYS A 181 4.40 -43.62 25.17
CA LYS A 181 5.02 -42.33 24.78
C LYS A 181 4.59 -41.89 23.39
N TYR A 182 4.50 -42.85 22.45
CA TYR A 182 4.05 -42.56 21.10
C TYR A 182 2.60 -42.05 21.09
N GLU A 183 1.70 -42.71 21.83
CA GLU A 183 0.30 -42.30 21.98
C GLU A 183 0.16 -40.92 22.61
N ASN A 184 0.95 -40.59 23.64
CA ASN A 184 0.92 -39.27 24.27
C ASN A 184 1.32 -38.15 23.30
N ILE A 185 2.35 -38.36 22.48
CA ILE A 185 2.79 -37.39 21.45
C ILE A 185 1.75 -37.25 20.35
N GLN A 186 1.23 -38.37 19.84
CA GLN A 186 0.16 -38.34 18.84
C GLN A 186 -1.06 -37.59 19.37
N LYS A 187 -1.46 -37.86 20.62
CA LYS A 187 -2.56 -37.15 21.27
C LYS A 187 -2.27 -35.65 21.40
N ALA A 188 -1.06 -35.29 21.83
CA ALA A 188 -0.67 -33.90 22.01
C ALA A 188 -0.63 -33.13 20.69
N PHE A 189 -0.05 -33.71 19.63
CA PHE A 189 0.33 -32.94 18.44
C PHE A 189 -0.39 -33.33 17.13
N SER A 190 -1.27 -34.33 17.11
CA SER A 190 -1.98 -34.79 15.89
C SER A 190 -2.73 -33.70 15.11
N LYS A 191 -3.06 -32.58 15.77
CA LYS A 191 -3.79 -31.46 15.16
C LYS A 191 -2.93 -30.24 14.92
N VAL A 192 -1.64 -30.22 15.30
CA VAL A 192 -0.78 -29.03 15.19
C VAL A 192 -0.76 -28.52 13.75
N ASN A 193 -0.32 -29.35 12.79
CA ASN A 193 -0.20 -28.92 11.39
C ASN A 193 -1.55 -28.39 10.86
N LYS A 194 -2.65 -29.09 11.16
CA LYS A 194 -4.01 -28.68 10.76
C LYS A 194 -4.49 -27.40 11.45
N ASN A 195 -4.12 -27.16 12.70
CA ASN A 195 -4.51 -25.96 13.45
C ASN A 195 -3.71 -24.75 12.97
N VAL A 196 -2.41 -24.93 12.74
CA VAL A 196 -1.52 -23.87 12.24
C VAL A 196 -1.89 -23.47 10.83
N GLU A 197 -2.17 -24.43 9.94
CA GLU A 197 -2.70 -24.15 8.59
C GLU A 197 -4.00 -23.31 8.62
N LYS A 198 -4.83 -23.49 9.66
CA LYS A 198 -6.13 -22.80 9.77
C LYS A 198 -6.06 -21.46 10.50
N SER A 199 -5.20 -21.34 11.50
CA SER A 199 -5.28 -20.28 12.52
C SER A 199 -3.92 -19.68 12.87
N GLY A 200 -2.86 -20.05 12.15
CA GLY A 200 -1.50 -19.52 12.34
C GLY A 200 -0.72 -20.16 13.48
N LEU A 201 0.53 -19.73 13.63
CA LEU A 201 1.51 -20.34 14.54
C LEU A 201 1.04 -20.37 16.01
N LYS A 202 0.31 -19.35 16.47
CA LYS A 202 -0.23 -19.25 17.85
C LYS A 202 -1.28 -20.33 18.17
N ALA A 203 -1.84 -21.01 17.17
CA ALA A 203 -2.76 -22.14 17.36
C ALA A 203 -2.04 -23.50 17.57
N GLY A 204 -0.70 -23.48 17.56
CA GLY A 204 0.13 -24.62 17.92
C GLY A 204 0.04 -25.00 19.39
N VAL A 205 0.72 -26.08 19.76
CA VAL A 205 0.73 -26.57 21.15
C VAL A 205 1.92 -25.98 21.87
N ARG A 206 1.68 -25.29 22.99
CA ARG A 206 2.76 -24.72 23.79
C ARG A 206 3.41 -25.77 24.66
N VAL A 207 4.73 -25.77 24.65
CA VAL A 207 5.54 -26.74 25.34
C VAL A 207 6.70 -26.10 26.07
N VAL A 208 7.09 -26.74 27.18
CA VAL A 208 8.42 -26.56 27.75
C VAL A 208 9.25 -27.78 27.36
N VAL A 209 10.42 -27.56 26.79
CA VAL A 209 11.34 -28.60 26.34
C VAL A 209 12.60 -28.57 27.18
N ARG A 210 13.04 -29.73 27.66
CA ARG A 210 14.34 -29.92 28.31
C ARG A 210 15.15 -30.94 27.52
N GLY A 211 16.34 -30.55 27.06
CA GLY A 211 17.11 -31.37 26.11
C GLY A 211 18.56 -30.93 25.95
N VAL A 212 19.27 -31.53 24.99
CA VAL A 212 20.66 -31.17 24.66
C VAL A 212 20.71 -30.68 23.22
N ALA A 213 21.20 -29.45 23.03
CA ALA A 213 21.40 -28.84 21.71
C ALA A 213 22.67 -29.40 21.06
N LYS A 214 22.52 -30.01 19.88
CA LYS A 214 23.62 -30.59 19.11
C LYS A 214 23.47 -30.23 17.64
N TYR A 215 24.59 -30.05 16.96
CA TYR A 215 24.59 -29.96 15.50
C TYR A 215 24.14 -31.30 14.90
N ASP A 216 23.17 -31.26 13.98
CA ASP A 216 22.69 -32.42 13.24
C ASP A 216 23.27 -32.39 11.82
N ASP A 217 24.14 -33.35 11.50
CA ASP A 217 24.82 -33.41 10.21
C ASP A 217 23.88 -33.66 9.02
N PHE A 218 22.67 -34.18 9.26
CA PHE A 218 21.68 -34.42 8.22
C PHE A 218 20.83 -33.18 7.95
N ALA A 219 20.45 -32.46 9.00
CA ALA A 219 19.67 -31.22 8.89
C ALA A 219 20.55 -29.99 8.60
N HIS A 220 21.86 -30.09 8.83
CA HIS A 220 22.83 -29.00 8.72
C HIS A 220 22.49 -27.79 9.62
N GLU A 221 21.94 -28.05 10.81
CA GLU A 221 21.54 -27.04 11.79
C GLU A 221 21.69 -27.56 13.23
N VAL A 222 21.57 -26.66 14.21
CA VAL A 222 21.52 -27.05 15.63
C VAL A 222 20.10 -27.51 15.96
N VAL A 223 19.96 -28.75 16.41
CA VAL A 223 18.69 -29.32 16.86
C VAL A 223 18.74 -29.63 18.36
N VAL A 224 17.59 -29.60 19.03
CA VAL A 224 17.51 -30.02 20.43
C VAL A 224 17.04 -31.46 20.51
N ASN A 225 17.91 -32.34 21.02
CA ASN A 225 17.49 -33.69 21.38
C ASN A 225 16.73 -33.64 22.72
N ALA A 226 15.40 -33.73 22.65
CA ALA A 226 14.54 -33.65 23.84
C ALA A 226 14.72 -34.86 24.75
N ARG A 227 14.81 -34.60 26.05
CA ARG A 227 14.67 -35.59 27.13
C ARG A 227 13.26 -35.57 27.70
N ASP A 228 12.74 -34.37 27.89
CA ASP A 228 11.44 -34.12 28.51
C ASP A 228 10.70 -33.04 27.72
N ILE A 229 9.39 -33.23 27.58
CA ILE A 229 8.46 -32.29 26.95
C ILE A 229 7.23 -32.21 27.87
N ASN A 230 6.93 -31.02 28.36
CA ASN A 230 5.75 -30.73 29.15
C ASN A 230 4.84 -29.77 28.40
N TYR A 231 3.55 -29.74 28.72
CA TYR A 231 2.69 -28.62 28.36
C TYR A 231 3.19 -27.37 29.09
N ALA A 232 3.34 -26.26 28.37
CA ALA A 232 3.54 -24.98 29.01
C ALA A 232 2.21 -24.46 29.55
N GLU A 233 2.23 -23.72 30.65
CA GLU A 233 1.07 -22.91 31.02
C GLU A 233 0.75 -21.92 29.87
N PRO A 234 -0.54 -21.63 29.61
CA PRO A 234 -0.90 -20.56 28.68
C PRO A 234 -0.28 -19.25 29.15
N ASP A 235 0.25 -18.43 28.23
CA ASP A 235 0.53 -17.04 28.59
C ASP A 235 -0.75 -16.39 29.10
N GLU A 236 -0.61 -15.43 30.02
CA GLU A 236 -1.68 -14.48 30.27
C GLU A 236 -2.02 -13.81 28.94
N GLN A 237 -3.14 -14.23 28.33
CA GLN A 237 -3.65 -13.55 27.16
C GLN A 237 -3.91 -12.12 27.57
N LYS A 238 -3.33 -11.20 26.80
CA LYS A 238 -3.63 -9.78 26.94
C LYS A 238 -5.14 -9.61 26.92
N THR A 239 -5.69 -9.09 28.02
CA THR A 239 -7.11 -8.82 28.19
C THR A 239 -7.33 -7.32 28.13
N ASP A 240 -8.48 -6.93 27.61
CA ASP A 240 -8.95 -5.56 27.74
C ASP A 240 -9.84 -5.52 28.99
N ASN A 241 -9.42 -4.79 30.03
CA ASN A 241 -10.14 -4.71 31.31
C ASN A 241 -10.91 -3.39 31.50
N ALA A 242 -10.90 -2.50 30.49
CA ALA A 242 -11.66 -1.26 30.54
C ALA A 242 -13.17 -1.51 30.76
N PRO A 243 -13.87 -0.71 31.58
CA PRO A 243 -15.30 -0.93 31.84
C PRO A 243 -16.15 -0.74 30.57
N GLU A 244 -15.83 0.27 29.76
CA GLU A 244 -16.40 0.50 28.44
C GLU A 244 -15.31 0.30 27.38
N LYS A 245 -15.66 -0.37 26.28
CA LYS A 245 -14.70 -0.76 25.24
C LYS A 245 -14.67 0.26 24.11
N ARG A 246 -13.49 0.50 23.56
CA ARG A 246 -13.35 1.22 22.28
C ARG A 246 -13.90 0.39 21.11
N VAL A 247 -14.03 1.05 19.95
CA VAL A 247 -14.27 0.39 18.67
C VAL A 247 -13.12 0.74 17.73
N GLU A 248 -12.51 -0.26 17.11
CA GLU A 248 -11.50 -0.02 16.07
C GLU A 248 -12.19 0.32 14.74
N LEU A 249 -11.84 1.47 14.17
CA LEU A 249 -12.46 2.02 12.96
C LEU A 249 -11.51 2.02 11.74
N HIS A 250 -10.23 1.71 11.95
CA HIS A 250 -9.20 1.69 10.91
C HIS A 250 -8.33 0.43 11.07
N LEU A 251 -8.55 -0.55 10.20
CA LEU A 251 -7.95 -1.87 10.32
C LEU A 251 -7.80 -2.56 8.96
N HIS A 252 -6.59 -3.06 8.76
CA HIS A 252 -6.15 -3.79 7.59
C HIS A 252 -6.04 -5.29 7.89
N THR A 253 -6.47 -6.09 6.93
CA THR A 253 -6.36 -7.54 6.92
C THR A 253 -5.30 -7.95 5.90
N GLN A 254 -4.95 -9.23 5.85
CA GLN A 254 -4.08 -9.82 4.82
C GLN A 254 -4.52 -9.53 3.37
N MET A 255 -5.73 -9.02 3.13
CA MET A 255 -6.19 -8.57 1.81
C MET A 255 -5.62 -7.19 1.41
N SER A 256 -5.11 -6.41 2.36
CA SER A 256 -4.23 -5.27 2.09
C SER A 256 -2.88 -5.76 1.58
N GLN A 257 -2.79 -5.84 0.25
CA GLN A 257 -1.74 -6.57 -0.47
C GLN A 257 -0.32 -6.15 -0.06
N MET A 258 0.48 -7.15 0.37
CA MET A 258 1.88 -6.96 0.79
C MET A 258 2.04 -5.90 1.89
N ASP A 259 1.06 -5.75 2.78
CA ASP A 259 1.09 -4.77 3.87
C ASP A 259 0.73 -5.36 5.22
N ALA A 260 -0.51 -5.78 5.39
CA ALA A 260 -1.00 -6.38 6.63
C ALA A 260 -0.90 -7.91 6.59
N VAL A 261 -0.79 -8.52 7.76
CA VAL A 261 -0.46 -9.95 7.89
C VAL A 261 -1.50 -10.77 8.68
N SER A 262 -2.48 -10.10 9.29
CA SER A 262 -3.50 -10.77 10.10
C SER A 262 -4.78 -11.04 9.31
N SER A 263 -5.41 -12.20 9.54
CA SER A 263 -6.68 -12.54 8.90
C SER A 263 -7.84 -11.80 9.56
N ALA A 264 -8.89 -11.49 8.79
CA ALA A 264 -10.11 -10.86 9.30
C ALA A 264 -10.69 -11.65 10.49
N GLN A 265 -10.74 -12.98 10.38
CA GLN A 265 -11.23 -13.86 11.45
C GLN A 265 -10.46 -13.66 12.76
N SER A 266 -9.11 -13.66 12.72
CA SER A 266 -8.29 -13.53 13.94
C SER A 266 -8.48 -12.19 14.65
N LEU A 267 -8.64 -11.12 13.89
CA LEU A 267 -8.88 -9.76 14.40
C LEU A 267 -10.27 -9.65 15.04
N ILE A 268 -11.29 -10.22 14.37
CA ILE A 268 -12.67 -10.25 14.89
C ILE A 268 -12.76 -11.10 16.16
N ASP A 269 -12.13 -12.27 16.18
CA ASP A 269 -12.10 -13.15 17.36
C ASP A 269 -11.46 -12.45 18.56
N ARG A 270 -10.39 -11.66 18.32
CA ARG A 270 -9.75 -10.84 19.35
C ARG A 270 -10.64 -9.72 19.85
N ALA A 271 -11.31 -8.99 18.96
CA ALA A 271 -12.26 -7.96 19.37
C ALA A 271 -13.40 -8.54 20.23
N VAL A 272 -13.90 -9.73 19.88
CA VAL A 272 -14.90 -10.44 20.68
C VAL A 272 -14.34 -10.88 22.03
N SER A 273 -13.12 -11.43 22.08
CA SER A 273 -12.52 -11.85 23.36
C SER A 273 -12.27 -10.66 24.30
N TRP A 274 -11.99 -9.48 23.74
CA TRP A 274 -11.88 -8.21 24.47
C TRP A 274 -13.23 -7.53 24.77
N GLY A 275 -14.34 -8.08 24.27
CA GLY A 275 -15.68 -7.56 24.52
C GLY A 275 -16.02 -6.28 23.74
N HIS A 276 -15.30 -5.97 22.67
CA HIS A 276 -15.61 -4.84 21.78
C HIS A 276 -16.98 -5.07 21.12
N THR A 277 -17.77 -4.00 20.97
CA THR A 277 -19.14 -4.07 20.43
C THR A 277 -19.17 -4.10 18.90
N ALA A 278 -18.15 -3.52 18.27
CA ALA A 278 -17.99 -3.45 16.83
C ALA A 278 -16.51 -3.45 16.42
N ILE A 279 -16.25 -3.72 15.15
CA ILE A 279 -14.93 -3.64 14.52
C ILE A 279 -15.08 -3.29 13.04
N ALA A 280 -14.27 -2.35 12.54
CA ALA A 280 -14.23 -2.02 11.12
C ALA A 280 -13.22 -2.86 10.34
N ILE A 281 -13.50 -3.04 9.05
CA ILE A 281 -12.58 -3.65 8.07
C ILE A 281 -12.38 -2.63 6.96
N THR A 282 -11.15 -2.14 6.77
CA THR A 282 -10.83 -0.99 5.89
C THR A 282 -9.60 -1.26 5.04
N ASP A 283 -9.56 -2.40 4.33
CA ASP A 283 -8.42 -2.77 3.50
C ASP A 283 -8.07 -1.74 2.42
N HIS A 284 -6.79 -1.68 2.03
CA HIS A 284 -6.28 -0.74 1.03
C HIS A 284 -6.89 -0.98 -0.36
N GLY A 285 -7.76 -0.09 -0.79
CA GLY A 285 -8.32 -0.07 -2.14
C GLY A 285 -9.24 -1.25 -2.48
N VAL A 286 -9.44 -2.22 -1.57
CA VAL A 286 -10.17 -3.47 -1.83
C VAL A 286 -11.13 -3.81 -0.69
N VAL A 287 -12.08 -4.71 -0.97
CA VAL A 287 -13.08 -5.22 -0.01
C VAL A 287 -13.11 -6.76 0.03
N GLN A 288 -12.00 -7.39 -0.35
CA GLN A 288 -11.90 -8.84 -0.53
C GLN A 288 -12.04 -9.64 0.77
N SER A 289 -11.86 -8.99 1.92
CA SER A 289 -12.04 -9.55 3.26
C SER A 289 -13.50 -9.58 3.72
N TYR A 290 -14.43 -8.93 3.01
CA TYR A 290 -15.85 -8.89 3.40
C TYR A 290 -16.49 -10.28 3.56
N PRO A 291 -16.26 -11.27 2.68
CA PRO A 291 -16.80 -12.62 2.86
C PRO A 291 -16.28 -13.29 4.13
N ASP A 292 -14.98 -13.15 4.43
CA ASP A 292 -14.35 -13.73 5.62
C ASP A 292 -14.85 -13.06 6.90
N ALA A 293 -14.95 -11.73 6.89
CA ALA A 293 -15.52 -10.96 8.00
C ALA A 293 -17.00 -11.28 8.25
N LEU A 294 -17.78 -11.47 7.18
CA LEU A 294 -19.17 -11.91 7.27
C LEU A 294 -19.28 -13.30 7.90
N LYS A 295 -18.44 -14.24 7.46
CA LYS A 295 -18.40 -15.59 8.02
C LYS A 295 -18.05 -15.56 9.52
N ALA A 296 -17.04 -14.78 9.89
CA ALA A 296 -16.64 -14.59 11.29
C ALA A 296 -17.78 -14.04 12.16
N SER A 297 -18.53 -13.07 11.63
CA SER A 297 -19.69 -12.49 12.32
C SER A 297 -20.89 -13.44 12.42
N ASP A 298 -21.14 -14.26 11.38
CA ASP A 298 -22.18 -15.29 11.41
C ASP A 298 -21.90 -16.34 12.50
N ASP A 299 -20.62 -16.70 12.68
CA ASP A 299 -20.15 -17.59 13.75
C ASP A 299 -20.19 -16.90 15.12
N ASN A 300 -20.17 -15.56 15.16
CA ASN A 300 -20.06 -14.77 16.38
C ASN A 300 -21.00 -13.54 16.43
N LYS A 301 -22.26 -13.79 16.82
CA LYS A 301 -23.31 -12.77 16.89
C LYS A 301 -23.12 -11.67 17.96
N LYS A 302 -21.98 -11.65 18.66
CA LYS A 302 -21.70 -10.67 19.73
C LYS A 302 -21.08 -9.37 19.22
N ILE A 303 -20.60 -9.36 17.97
CA ILE A 303 -19.89 -8.21 17.40
C ILE A 303 -20.53 -7.75 16.09
N LYS A 304 -20.64 -6.42 15.93
CA LYS A 304 -21.06 -5.78 14.68
C LYS A 304 -19.85 -5.52 13.79
N ILE A 305 -19.89 -5.97 12.54
CA ILE A 305 -18.87 -5.63 11.55
C ILE A 305 -19.24 -4.32 10.86
N ILE A 306 -18.30 -3.38 10.83
CA ILE A 306 -18.41 -2.14 10.06
C ILE A 306 -17.62 -2.34 8.77
N TYR A 307 -18.32 -2.52 7.67
CA TYR A 307 -17.70 -2.75 6.36
C TYR A 307 -17.24 -1.42 5.76
N GLY A 308 -15.94 -1.28 5.53
CA GLY A 308 -15.37 -0.10 4.92
C GLY A 308 -14.21 -0.41 3.98
N ILE A 309 -13.52 0.66 3.59
CA ILE A 309 -12.36 0.63 2.71
C ILE A 309 -11.47 1.81 3.04
N GLU A 310 -10.15 1.61 3.03
CA GLU A 310 -9.22 2.72 2.91
C GLU A 310 -8.96 2.98 1.41
N GLY A 311 -9.56 4.04 0.89
CA GLY A 311 -9.48 4.42 -0.51
C GLY A 311 -8.25 5.28 -0.84
N TYR A 312 -7.80 5.23 -2.09
CA TYR A 312 -6.82 6.17 -2.63
C TYR A 312 -7.54 7.34 -3.30
N MET A 313 -7.94 8.35 -2.51
CA MET A 313 -8.65 9.52 -3.01
C MET A 313 -7.73 10.40 -3.85
N VAL A 314 -8.19 10.80 -5.04
CA VAL A 314 -7.54 11.87 -5.82
C VAL A 314 -8.43 13.10 -5.88
N ASP A 315 -7.85 14.28 -5.67
CA ASP A 315 -8.56 15.53 -5.90
C ASP A 315 -8.71 15.77 -7.40
N ASP A 316 -9.96 15.86 -7.84
CA ASP A 316 -10.37 16.14 -9.21
C ASP A 316 -11.19 17.43 -9.32
N THR A 317 -11.10 18.31 -8.31
CA THR A 317 -11.70 19.64 -8.35
C THR A 317 -11.00 20.59 -9.31
N ALA A 318 -9.71 20.34 -9.59
CA ALA A 318 -8.93 21.04 -10.60
C ALA A 318 -9.52 20.80 -11.99
N LYS A 319 -9.83 21.90 -12.69
CA LYS A 319 -10.44 21.91 -14.03
C LYS A 319 -9.42 22.28 -15.09
N ILE A 320 -9.72 21.98 -16.36
CA ILE A 320 -8.94 22.52 -17.48
C ILE A 320 -9.14 24.03 -17.55
N THR A 321 -10.38 24.49 -17.38
CA THR A 321 -10.72 25.92 -17.31
C THR A 321 -11.50 26.26 -16.06
N SER A 322 -11.16 27.39 -15.44
CA SER A 322 -11.74 27.87 -14.20
C SER A 322 -12.12 29.34 -14.32
N GLY A 323 -13.17 29.75 -13.60
CA GLY A 323 -13.79 31.06 -13.75
C GLY A 323 -14.79 31.10 -14.92
N SER A 324 -15.52 32.21 -15.06
CA SER A 324 -16.51 32.41 -16.12
C SER A 324 -15.86 33.12 -17.32
N THR A 325 -15.77 32.42 -18.45
CA THR A 325 -15.28 32.98 -19.70
C THR A 325 -16.00 32.36 -20.89
N GLN A 326 -16.12 33.11 -21.98
CA GLN A 326 -16.62 32.67 -23.28
C GLN A 326 -15.57 32.88 -24.38
N GLU A 327 -14.31 33.03 -23.98
CA GLU A 327 -13.22 33.37 -24.89
C GLU A 327 -13.01 32.28 -25.95
N GLN A 328 -12.88 32.70 -27.22
CA GLN A 328 -12.53 31.80 -28.31
C GLN A 328 -11.04 31.47 -28.29
N LEU A 329 -10.63 30.37 -28.93
CA LEU A 329 -9.20 30.04 -29.11
C LEU A 329 -8.42 31.08 -29.94
N SER A 330 -9.09 32.00 -30.63
CA SER A 330 -8.48 33.17 -31.29
C SER A 330 -8.38 34.41 -30.38
N GLY A 331 -8.88 34.31 -29.16
CA GLY A 331 -8.95 35.38 -28.18
C GLY A 331 -7.61 35.81 -27.59
N LYS A 332 -7.68 36.51 -26.45
CA LYS A 332 -6.51 37.01 -25.73
C LYS A 332 -6.15 36.12 -24.55
N PHE A 333 -4.89 35.69 -24.51
CA PHE A 333 -4.37 34.87 -23.43
C PHE A 333 -3.10 35.51 -22.87
N VAL A 334 -2.91 35.40 -21.56
CA VAL A 334 -1.63 35.69 -20.92
C VAL A 334 -1.12 34.41 -20.29
N VAL A 335 -0.04 33.88 -20.86
CA VAL A 335 0.64 32.71 -20.32
C VAL A 335 1.70 33.20 -19.35
N PHE A 336 1.72 32.69 -18.13
CA PHE A 336 2.64 33.15 -17.10
C PHE A 336 3.14 32.00 -16.23
N ASP A 337 4.25 32.27 -15.58
CA ASP A 337 4.97 31.37 -14.69
C ASP A 337 5.60 32.21 -13.56
N LEU A 338 5.71 31.65 -12.37
CA LEU A 338 6.24 32.31 -11.18
C LEU A 338 7.39 31.52 -10.57
N GLU A 339 8.42 32.24 -10.16
CA GLU A 339 9.40 31.72 -9.19
C GLU A 339 9.07 32.24 -7.80
N THR A 340 9.28 31.42 -6.78
CA THR A 340 8.80 31.67 -5.40
C THR A 340 9.81 31.17 -4.37
N THR A 341 9.72 31.67 -3.14
CA THR A 341 10.60 31.24 -2.03
C THR A 341 10.24 29.86 -1.45
N GLY A 342 9.27 29.15 -2.03
CA GLY A 342 8.75 27.87 -1.58
C GLY A 342 7.37 27.56 -2.19
N LEU A 343 6.74 26.45 -1.79
CA LEU A 343 5.54 25.95 -2.46
C LEU A 343 4.20 26.45 -1.88
N SER A 344 4.23 27.16 -0.75
CA SER A 344 3.01 27.59 -0.05
C SER A 344 2.69 29.04 -0.35
N LYS A 345 1.58 29.30 -1.06
CA LYS A 345 1.09 30.67 -1.33
C LYS A 345 0.86 31.51 -0.07
N ASP A 346 0.60 30.86 1.07
CA ASP A 346 0.31 31.56 2.32
C ASP A 346 1.57 31.92 3.11
N LYS A 347 2.64 31.13 2.99
CA LYS A 347 3.90 31.32 3.71
C LYS A 347 4.99 31.94 2.86
N ASP A 348 5.07 31.54 1.60
CA ASP A 348 6.14 31.89 0.68
C ASP A 348 5.79 33.13 -0.16
N LYS A 349 6.82 33.73 -0.77
CA LYS A 349 6.72 34.98 -1.52
C LYS A 349 7.19 34.79 -2.96
N ILE A 350 6.68 35.61 -3.87
CA ILE A 350 7.06 35.62 -5.28
C ILE A 350 8.43 36.30 -5.43
N THR A 351 9.32 35.72 -6.24
CA THR A 351 10.67 36.23 -6.53
C THR A 351 10.85 36.63 -7.99
N GLU A 352 10.11 36.04 -8.93
CA GLU A 352 10.09 36.44 -10.34
C GLU A 352 8.68 36.25 -10.92
N ILE A 353 8.27 37.16 -11.80
CA ILE A 353 7.09 37.00 -12.65
C ILE A 353 7.53 37.02 -14.11
N GLY A 354 7.23 35.95 -14.84
CA GLY A 354 7.39 35.86 -16.28
C GLY A 354 6.06 35.64 -16.96
N ALA A 355 5.75 36.43 -18.00
CA ALA A 355 4.53 36.29 -18.75
C ALA A 355 4.67 36.71 -20.21
N VAL A 356 3.86 36.10 -21.06
CA VAL A 356 3.76 36.41 -22.48
C VAL A 356 2.29 36.53 -22.90
N LYS A 357 2.01 37.49 -23.77
CA LYS A 357 0.66 37.74 -24.29
C LYS A 357 0.50 37.08 -25.65
N ILE A 358 -0.60 36.36 -25.83
CA ILE A 358 -1.00 35.74 -27.09
C ILE A 358 -2.27 36.42 -27.59
N GLU A 359 -2.24 36.89 -28.84
CA GLU A 359 -3.41 37.40 -29.55
C GLU A 359 -3.47 36.77 -30.94
N ASN A 360 -4.64 36.25 -31.32
CA ASN A 360 -4.84 35.55 -32.60
C ASN A 360 -3.83 34.40 -32.84
N GLY A 361 -3.44 33.70 -31.76
CA GLY A 361 -2.50 32.58 -31.81
C GLY A 361 -1.04 32.97 -32.07
N LYS A 362 -0.66 34.23 -31.85
CA LYS A 362 0.72 34.72 -31.95
C LYS A 362 1.11 35.43 -30.66
N ILE A 363 2.36 35.26 -30.24
CA ILE A 363 2.92 36.03 -29.13
C ILE A 363 3.09 37.49 -29.59
N THR A 364 2.47 38.44 -28.87
CA THR A 364 2.47 39.87 -29.24
C THR A 364 3.20 40.75 -28.22
N ASP A 365 3.32 40.31 -26.98
CA ASP A 365 3.94 41.10 -25.90
C ASP A 365 4.52 40.19 -24.80
N HIS A 366 5.40 40.74 -23.95
CA HIS A 366 6.00 40.03 -22.82
C HIS A 366 6.14 40.92 -21.58
N PHE A 367 6.11 40.30 -20.40
CA PHE A 367 6.29 40.94 -19.11
C PHE A 367 7.26 40.07 -18.29
N SER A 368 8.37 40.64 -17.81
CA SER A 368 9.35 39.92 -17.01
C SER A 368 9.95 40.85 -15.98
N THR A 369 9.92 40.45 -14.71
CA THR A 369 10.46 41.25 -13.62
C THR A 369 10.80 40.38 -12.42
N PHE A 370 11.92 40.69 -11.76
CA PHE A 370 12.19 40.19 -10.42
C PHE A 370 11.32 40.93 -9.41
N VAL A 371 11.04 40.27 -8.30
CA VAL A 371 10.27 40.78 -7.18
C VAL A 371 11.09 40.59 -5.92
N ASN A 372 11.24 41.64 -5.12
CA ASN A 372 11.86 41.52 -3.81
C ASN A 372 10.88 40.82 -2.86
N PRO A 373 11.19 39.60 -2.36
CA PRO A 373 10.29 38.83 -1.50
C PRO A 373 10.29 39.33 -0.04
N GLU A 374 11.12 40.30 0.31
CA GLU A 374 11.35 40.84 1.65
C GLU A 374 11.74 39.78 2.70
N ARG A 375 12.33 38.67 2.24
CA ARG A 375 12.82 37.57 3.07
C ARG A 375 13.97 36.84 2.38
N PRO A 376 14.84 36.17 3.14
CA PRO A 376 15.86 35.29 2.56
C PRO A 376 15.23 34.18 1.72
N ILE A 377 15.82 33.91 0.55
CA ILE A 377 15.46 32.77 -0.29
C ILE A 377 16.15 31.51 0.27
N PRO A 378 15.41 30.44 0.61
CA PRO A 378 16.03 29.21 1.10
C PRO A 378 17.02 28.62 0.09
N GLN A 379 18.17 28.13 0.55
CA GLN A 379 19.25 27.61 -0.31
C GLN A 379 18.76 26.57 -1.35
N LYS A 380 17.87 25.67 -0.94
CA LYS A 380 17.25 24.67 -1.83
C LYS A 380 16.49 25.30 -3.00
N ILE A 381 15.86 26.45 -2.79
CA ILE A 381 15.16 27.21 -3.84
C ILE A 381 16.15 27.93 -4.74
N VAL A 382 17.23 28.47 -4.19
CA VAL A 382 18.33 29.05 -4.98
C VAL A 382 18.92 27.99 -5.92
N GLU A 383 19.13 26.76 -5.44
CA GLU A 383 19.62 25.64 -6.26
C GLU A 383 18.63 25.22 -7.37
N LEU A 384 17.33 25.37 -7.12
CA LEU A 384 16.26 25.04 -8.07
C LEU A 384 16.04 26.11 -9.14
N THR A 385 16.10 27.38 -8.74
CA THR A 385 15.69 28.53 -9.58
C THR A 385 16.87 29.34 -10.10
N SER A 386 18.06 29.16 -9.50
CA SER A 386 19.23 30.01 -9.71
C SER A 386 19.02 31.49 -9.34
N ILE A 387 17.92 31.86 -8.67
CA ILE A 387 17.66 33.22 -8.18
C ILE A 387 18.27 33.37 -6.78
N THR A 388 19.20 34.31 -6.63
CA THR A 388 19.84 34.60 -5.33
C THR A 388 19.24 35.84 -4.67
N ASP A 389 19.46 35.98 -3.36
CA ASP A 389 19.02 37.16 -2.60
C ASP A 389 19.58 38.46 -3.21
N GLU A 390 20.81 38.44 -3.73
CA GLU A 390 21.44 39.60 -4.37
C GLU A 390 20.73 40.02 -5.67
N MET A 391 20.14 39.07 -6.41
CA MET A 391 19.42 39.36 -7.66
C MET A 391 18.10 40.10 -7.40
N VAL A 392 17.46 39.85 -6.25
CA VAL A 392 16.14 40.40 -5.91
C VAL A 392 16.19 41.55 -4.90
N ALA A 393 17.34 41.83 -4.29
CA ALA A 393 17.49 42.85 -3.25
C ALA A 393 17.04 44.25 -3.73
N ASP A 394 17.46 44.66 -4.93
CA ASP A 394 17.12 45.95 -5.53
C ASP A 394 15.87 45.88 -6.43
N ALA A 395 15.21 44.72 -6.51
CA ALA A 395 14.01 44.55 -7.31
C ALA A 395 12.80 45.25 -6.64
N PRO A 396 11.79 45.69 -7.42
CA PRO A 396 10.58 46.26 -6.85
C PRO A 396 9.79 45.23 -6.04
N LYS A 397 9.03 45.70 -5.05
CA LYS A 397 8.18 44.83 -4.22
C LYS A 397 6.91 44.39 -4.94
N ILE A 398 6.27 43.34 -4.43
CA ILE A 398 5.06 42.78 -5.05
C ILE A 398 3.92 43.80 -5.13
N GLU A 399 3.79 44.71 -4.17
CA GLU A 399 2.76 45.76 -4.13
C GLU A 399 2.88 46.74 -5.31
N GLU A 400 4.09 46.94 -5.83
CA GLU A 400 4.36 47.82 -6.98
C GLU A 400 4.19 47.10 -8.32
N ILE A 401 4.55 45.81 -8.36
CA ILE A 401 4.55 45.00 -9.58
C ILE A 401 3.17 44.43 -9.89
N LEU A 402 2.45 43.98 -8.87
CA LEU A 402 1.18 43.29 -9.05
C LEU A 402 0.14 44.14 -9.79
N PRO A 403 -0.06 45.45 -9.51
CA PRO A 403 -0.96 46.28 -10.31
C PRO A 403 -0.57 46.35 -11.80
N LYS A 404 0.74 46.39 -12.11
CA LYS A 404 1.25 46.42 -13.49
C LYS A 404 0.98 45.10 -14.21
N PHE A 405 1.20 43.98 -13.51
CA PHE A 405 0.90 42.65 -14.03
C PHE A 405 -0.60 42.46 -14.28
N MET A 406 -1.45 42.89 -13.36
CA MET A 406 -2.91 42.80 -13.49
C MET A 406 -3.42 43.64 -14.67
N GLU A 407 -2.87 44.84 -14.89
CA GLU A 407 -3.20 45.65 -16.08
C GLU A 407 -2.70 44.98 -17.37
N PHE A 408 -1.52 44.34 -17.35
CA PHE A 408 -1.03 43.54 -18.47
C PHE A 408 -1.99 42.38 -18.83
N CYS A 409 -2.60 41.75 -17.82
CA CYS A 409 -3.52 40.62 -17.95
C CYS A 409 -4.95 40.98 -18.33
N LYS A 410 -5.33 42.26 -18.18
CA LYS A 410 -6.71 42.74 -18.33
C LYS A 410 -7.34 42.31 -19.66
N GLY A 411 -8.56 41.77 -19.57
CA GLY A 411 -9.32 41.29 -20.72
C GLY A 411 -8.73 40.04 -21.38
N SER A 412 -7.83 39.32 -20.71
CA SER A 412 -7.23 38.08 -21.18
C SER A 412 -7.54 36.93 -20.24
N VAL A 413 -7.50 35.70 -20.75
CA VAL A 413 -7.54 34.48 -19.93
C VAL A 413 -6.12 34.14 -19.49
N LEU A 414 -5.93 33.90 -18.20
CA LEU A 414 -4.63 33.49 -17.67
C LEU A 414 -4.35 32.02 -18.00
N VAL A 415 -3.12 31.70 -18.35
CA VAL A 415 -2.73 30.34 -18.71
C VAL A 415 -1.43 30.01 -17.99
N ALA A 416 -1.37 28.84 -17.37
CA ALA A 416 -0.16 28.36 -16.72
C ALA A 416 -0.09 26.83 -16.82
N HIS A 417 1.05 26.26 -16.44
CA HIS A 417 1.26 24.82 -16.42
C HIS A 417 1.22 24.34 -14.97
N ASN A 418 0.10 23.71 -14.55
CA ASN A 418 -0.31 23.57 -13.15
C ASN A 418 -0.86 24.88 -12.55
N ALA A 419 -1.82 25.48 -13.26
CA ALA A 419 -2.26 26.86 -13.04
C ALA A 419 -2.77 27.19 -11.62
N GLU A 420 -3.25 26.21 -10.84
CA GLU A 420 -3.66 26.44 -9.45
C GLU A 420 -2.52 26.96 -8.57
N PHE A 421 -1.27 26.59 -8.88
CA PHE A 421 -0.08 27.08 -8.18
C PHE A 421 0.11 28.58 -8.43
N ASP A 422 0.37 28.97 -9.67
CA ASP A 422 0.70 30.35 -10.04
C ASP A 422 -0.45 31.32 -9.75
N THR A 423 -1.67 30.94 -10.13
CA THR A 423 -2.87 31.76 -9.87
C THR A 423 -3.17 31.84 -8.37
N GLY A 424 -2.82 30.82 -7.59
CA GLY A 424 -2.93 30.82 -6.14
C GLY A 424 -2.09 31.90 -5.49
N PHE A 425 -0.81 32.02 -5.90
CA PHE A 425 0.10 33.07 -5.43
C PHE A 425 -0.38 34.47 -5.83
N ILE A 426 -0.78 34.67 -7.09
CA ILE A 426 -1.30 35.97 -7.55
C ILE A 426 -2.58 36.35 -6.80
N LYS A 427 -3.51 35.41 -6.62
CA LYS A 427 -4.76 35.66 -5.90
C LYS A 427 -4.52 36.02 -4.43
N LYS A 428 -3.57 35.34 -3.77
CA LYS A 428 -3.18 35.67 -2.39
C LYS A 428 -2.54 37.05 -2.30
N ALA A 429 -1.57 37.34 -3.16
CA ALA A 429 -0.90 38.64 -3.22
C ALA A 429 -1.90 39.78 -3.53
N ALA A 430 -2.87 39.53 -4.41
CA ALA A 430 -3.94 40.48 -4.71
C ALA A 430 -4.81 40.75 -3.48
N GLY A 431 -5.21 39.70 -2.75
CA GLY A 431 -5.93 39.83 -1.49
C GLY A 431 -5.16 40.67 -0.45
N ASP A 432 -3.86 40.39 -0.28
CA ASP A 432 -2.99 41.12 0.65
C ASP A 432 -2.83 42.60 0.28
N CYS A 433 -2.84 42.92 -1.02
CA CYS A 433 -2.78 44.29 -1.54
C CYS A 433 -4.15 44.98 -1.61
N GLY A 434 -5.25 44.31 -1.23
CA GLY A 434 -6.61 44.83 -1.37
C GLY A 434 -7.09 44.99 -2.82
N LEU A 435 -6.49 44.25 -3.76
CA LEU A 435 -6.84 44.24 -5.17
C LEU A 435 -7.86 43.15 -5.49
N SER A 436 -8.83 43.45 -6.36
CA SER A 436 -9.76 42.44 -6.88
C SER A 436 -9.06 41.51 -7.87
N TYR A 437 -9.25 40.21 -7.72
CA TYR A 437 -8.81 39.20 -8.66
C TYR A 437 -10.02 38.52 -9.33
N ASP A 438 -10.28 38.88 -10.58
CA ASP A 438 -11.40 38.35 -11.37
C ASP A 438 -10.91 37.90 -12.76
N PHE A 439 -10.03 36.89 -12.75
CA PHE A 439 -9.50 36.30 -13.96
C PHE A 439 -9.96 34.85 -14.11
N ALA A 440 -10.47 34.52 -15.29
CA ALA A 440 -10.56 33.13 -15.72
C ALA A 440 -9.16 32.60 -16.03
N HIS A 441 -8.93 31.32 -15.77
CA HIS A 441 -7.65 30.69 -16.08
C HIS A 441 -7.80 29.31 -16.73
N LEU A 442 -6.77 28.90 -17.45
CA LEU A 442 -6.65 27.60 -18.12
C LEU A 442 -5.36 26.91 -17.66
N ASP A 443 -5.49 25.63 -17.33
CA ASP A 443 -4.35 24.78 -16.97
C ASP A 443 -3.90 23.92 -18.16
N THR A 444 -2.72 24.23 -18.69
CA THR A 444 -2.12 23.47 -19.80
C THR A 444 -1.70 22.06 -19.39
N LEU A 445 -1.41 21.80 -18.10
CA LEU A 445 -1.10 20.45 -17.61
C LEU A 445 -2.32 19.55 -17.75
N MET A 446 -3.48 20.03 -17.30
CA MET A 446 -4.74 19.32 -17.42
C MET A 446 -5.15 19.14 -18.89
N LEU A 447 -5.02 20.20 -19.70
CA LEU A 447 -5.28 20.11 -21.13
C LEU A 447 -4.38 19.08 -21.82
N ALA A 448 -3.07 19.08 -21.50
CA ALA A 448 -2.10 18.15 -22.07
C ALA A 448 -2.42 16.69 -21.74
N ARG A 449 -2.90 16.42 -20.53
CA ARG A 449 -3.34 15.06 -20.14
C ARG A 449 -4.51 14.56 -20.98
N GLY A 450 -5.40 15.46 -21.40
CA GLY A 450 -6.52 15.14 -22.27
C GLY A 450 -6.15 14.99 -23.74
N LEU A 451 -5.22 15.82 -24.24
CA LEU A 451 -4.78 15.76 -25.64
C LEU A 451 -3.79 14.61 -25.89
N TYR A 452 -2.89 14.34 -24.95
CA TYR A 452 -1.75 13.41 -25.08
C TYR A 452 -1.72 12.35 -23.96
N PRO A 453 -2.78 11.51 -23.81
CA PRO A 453 -2.87 10.55 -22.71
C PRO A 453 -1.79 9.47 -22.72
N GLU A 454 -1.14 9.23 -23.86
CA GLU A 454 -0.08 8.23 -24.07
C GLU A 454 1.27 8.63 -23.46
N LEU A 455 1.49 9.90 -23.12
CA LEU A 455 2.74 10.35 -22.52
C LEU A 455 2.92 9.79 -21.09
N GLY A 456 4.15 9.35 -20.79
CA GLY A 456 4.50 8.81 -19.47
C GLY A 456 4.38 9.85 -18.34
N ASN A 457 4.65 11.12 -18.63
CA ASN A 457 4.36 12.26 -17.78
C ASN A 457 4.13 13.51 -18.65
N HIS A 458 3.63 14.58 -18.02
CA HIS A 458 3.24 15.82 -18.71
C HIS A 458 4.02 17.02 -18.20
N ARG A 459 5.26 16.81 -17.70
CA ARG A 459 6.13 17.93 -17.32
C ARG A 459 6.40 18.82 -18.54
N LEU A 460 6.61 20.12 -18.31
CA LEU A 460 6.90 21.09 -19.36
C LEU A 460 8.01 20.60 -20.31
N SER A 461 9.10 20.06 -19.76
CA SER A 461 10.23 19.52 -20.53
C SER A 461 9.86 18.31 -21.42
N THR A 462 8.90 17.49 -21.01
CA THR A 462 8.38 16.37 -21.81
C THR A 462 7.50 16.88 -22.94
N LEU A 463 6.63 17.86 -22.66
CA LEU A 463 5.78 18.49 -23.68
C LEU A 463 6.61 19.25 -24.71
N ASN A 464 7.66 19.95 -24.30
CA ASN A 464 8.59 20.62 -25.22
C ASN A 464 9.21 19.65 -26.23
N LYS A 465 9.67 18.49 -25.75
CA LYS A 465 10.24 17.44 -26.61
C LYS A 465 9.19 16.85 -27.56
N HIS A 466 7.98 16.57 -27.05
CA HIS A 466 6.90 15.98 -27.84
C HIS A 466 6.43 16.93 -28.95
N LEU A 467 6.19 18.20 -28.61
CA LEU A 467 5.67 19.22 -29.52
C LEU A 467 6.74 19.97 -30.30
N LYS A 468 8.02 19.61 -30.11
CA LYS A 468 9.18 20.23 -30.77
C LYS A 468 9.23 21.75 -30.55
N VAL A 469 9.11 22.15 -29.28
CA VAL A 469 9.26 23.53 -28.79
C VAL A 469 10.65 23.67 -28.17
N THR A 470 11.35 24.77 -28.49
CA THR A 470 12.72 25.00 -28.01
C THR A 470 12.70 25.65 -26.64
N LEU A 471 13.29 25.01 -25.64
CA LEU A 471 13.55 25.59 -24.32
C LEU A 471 15.00 26.12 -24.30
N LEU A 472 15.19 27.43 -24.16
CA LEU A 472 16.52 28.07 -24.21
C LEU A 472 17.26 27.98 -22.86
N HIS A 473 16.60 28.39 -21.77
CA HIS A 473 17.09 28.28 -20.40
C HIS A 473 15.96 27.75 -19.51
N HIS A 474 16.24 26.68 -18.77
CA HIS A 474 15.31 26.15 -17.78
C HIS A 474 15.41 26.99 -16.50
N HIS A 475 14.30 27.28 -15.83
CA HIS A 475 14.25 27.99 -14.53
C HIS A 475 14.42 29.51 -14.62
N ARG A 476 13.88 30.10 -15.68
CA ARG A 476 13.58 31.54 -15.74
C ARG A 476 12.12 31.67 -16.07
N ALA A 477 11.38 32.39 -15.23
CA ALA A 477 9.93 32.46 -15.34
C ALA A 477 9.47 32.91 -16.76
N VAL A 478 10.19 33.85 -17.39
CA VAL A 478 9.83 34.34 -18.73
C VAL A 478 10.08 33.31 -19.84
N ASP A 479 11.14 32.51 -19.73
CA ASP A 479 11.49 31.49 -20.71
C ASP A 479 10.52 30.30 -20.61
N ASP A 480 10.17 29.91 -19.38
CA ASP A 480 9.18 28.86 -19.11
C ASP A 480 7.75 29.32 -19.51
N ALA A 481 7.37 30.58 -19.26
CA ALA A 481 6.12 31.15 -19.76
C ALA A 481 6.06 31.17 -21.30
N LYS A 482 7.17 31.52 -21.96
CA LYS A 482 7.26 31.51 -23.43
C LYS A 482 7.16 30.09 -23.99
N ALA A 483 7.86 29.12 -23.42
CA ALA A 483 7.77 27.73 -23.83
C ALA A 483 6.35 27.17 -23.64
N THR A 484 5.72 27.48 -22.50
CA THR A 484 4.32 27.14 -22.22
C THR A 484 3.38 27.78 -23.24
N ALA A 485 3.63 29.02 -23.68
CA ALA A 485 2.86 29.68 -24.71
C ALA A 485 3.00 29.01 -26.08
N GLU A 486 4.21 28.64 -26.49
CA GLU A 486 4.45 27.93 -27.75
C GLU A 486 3.78 26.53 -27.74
N ILE A 487 3.83 25.83 -26.61
CA ILE A 487 3.07 24.59 -26.37
C ILE A 487 1.56 24.85 -26.51
N PHE A 488 1.05 25.86 -25.81
CA PHE A 488 -0.37 26.17 -25.79
C PHE A 488 -0.88 26.54 -27.19
N ILE A 489 -0.12 27.30 -27.98
CA ILE A 489 -0.47 27.62 -29.39
C ILE A 489 -0.65 26.34 -30.22
N LYS A 490 0.22 25.35 -30.05
CA LYS A 490 0.10 24.05 -30.75
C LYS A 490 -1.13 23.28 -30.27
N MET A 491 -1.38 23.25 -28.96
CA MET A 491 -2.60 22.64 -28.40
C MET A 491 -3.87 23.33 -28.94
N MET A 492 -3.88 24.66 -29.06
CA MET A 492 -5.00 25.40 -29.64
C MET A 492 -5.24 25.04 -31.10
N GLN A 493 -4.18 24.82 -31.88
CA GLN A 493 -4.31 24.35 -33.26
C GLN A 493 -4.98 22.97 -33.32
N GLU A 494 -4.52 22.04 -32.48
CA GLU A 494 -5.10 20.69 -32.43
C GLU A 494 -6.55 20.68 -31.92
N LEU A 495 -6.89 21.52 -30.94
CA LEU A 495 -8.27 21.71 -30.49
C LEU A 495 -9.17 22.20 -31.63
N LYS A 496 -8.69 23.15 -32.47
CA LYS A 496 -9.42 23.61 -33.66
C LYS A 496 -9.63 22.48 -34.67
N GLU A 497 -8.62 21.63 -34.88
CA GLU A 497 -8.73 20.45 -35.76
C GLU A 497 -9.76 19.43 -35.24
N ARG A 498 -9.92 19.33 -33.91
CA ARG A 498 -10.96 18.53 -33.24
C ARG A 498 -12.33 19.23 -33.17
N GLY A 499 -12.49 20.41 -33.76
CA GLY A 499 -13.73 21.18 -33.79
C GLY A 499 -14.09 21.88 -32.48
N ILE A 500 -13.15 21.99 -31.53
CA ILE A 500 -13.32 22.73 -30.28
C ILE A 500 -12.79 24.15 -30.51
N LEU A 501 -13.67 25.15 -30.45
CA LEU A 501 -13.32 26.55 -30.76
C LEU A 501 -13.38 27.48 -29.55
N ASN A 502 -14.04 27.07 -28.47
CA ASN A 502 -14.24 27.85 -27.26
C ASN A 502 -13.66 27.12 -26.05
N ILE A 503 -12.89 27.82 -25.22
CA ILE A 503 -12.23 27.21 -24.06
C ILE A 503 -13.22 26.80 -22.96
N SER A 504 -14.42 27.39 -22.93
CA SER A 504 -15.48 27.03 -21.99
C SER A 504 -16.02 25.62 -22.20
N GLU A 505 -15.85 25.05 -23.39
CA GLU A 505 -16.29 23.69 -23.72
C GLU A 505 -15.33 22.61 -23.19
N LEU A 506 -14.09 22.96 -22.82
CA LEU A 506 -13.04 21.98 -22.52
C LEU A 506 -13.41 21.04 -21.37
N ASN A 507 -13.97 21.57 -20.28
CA ASN A 507 -14.37 20.74 -19.14
C ASN A 507 -15.53 19.76 -19.44
N GLN A 508 -16.28 19.99 -20.52
CA GLN A 508 -17.36 19.10 -20.96
C GLN A 508 -16.87 18.08 -22.00
N LYS A 509 -15.85 18.46 -22.79
CA LYS A 509 -15.29 17.62 -23.85
C LYS A 509 -14.29 16.60 -23.32
N PHE A 510 -13.66 16.86 -22.18
CA PHE A 510 -12.70 15.96 -21.55
C PHE A 510 -13.23 15.43 -20.21
N ASP A 511 -12.99 14.15 -19.94
CA ASP A 511 -13.33 13.52 -18.66
C ASP A 511 -12.33 13.89 -17.56
N ILE A 512 -12.64 14.93 -16.80
CA ILE A 512 -11.79 15.47 -15.72
C ILE A 512 -11.40 14.39 -14.71
N ARG A 513 -12.31 13.46 -14.35
CA ARG A 513 -12.01 12.38 -13.41
C ARG A 513 -10.86 11.51 -13.90
N THR A 514 -10.90 11.13 -15.18
CA THR A 514 -9.85 10.34 -15.81
C THR A 514 -8.55 11.11 -15.92
N LEU A 515 -8.57 12.42 -16.15
CA LEU A 515 -7.35 13.25 -16.22
C LEU A 515 -6.69 13.41 -14.84
N SER A 516 -7.50 13.52 -13.80
CA SER A 516 -7.07 13.71 -12.41
C SER A 516 -6.54 12.43 -11.75
N LYS A 517 -6.73 11.26 -12.38
CA LYS A 517 -6.15 9.99 -11.87
C LYS A 517 -4.63 9.99 -11.77
N ARG A 518 -3.93 10.96 -12.36
CA ARG A 518 -2.46 11.15 -12.25
C ARG A 518 -2.06 12.09 -11.11
N ASN A 519 -3.01 12.76 -10.45
CA ASN A 519 -2.76 13.61 -9.29
C ASN A 519 -2.24 12.80 -8.10
N PRO A 520 -1.60 13.43 -7.10
CA PRO A 520 -1.31 12.77 -5.83
C PRO A 520 -2.59 12.15 -5.25
N ALA A 521 -2.47 10.94 -4.72
CA ALA A 521 -3.57 10.26 -4.06
C ALA A 521 -3.32 10.31 -2.55
N ASN A 522 -4.35 10.67 -1.79
CA ASN A 522 -4.36 10.65 -0.34
C ASN A 522 -5.24 9.50 0.15
N HIS A 523 -4.95 8.99 1.33
CA HIS A 523 -5.81 7.98 1.94
C HIS A 523 -7.12 8.61 2.43
N ILE A 524 -8.19 7.80 2.44
CA ILE A 524 -9.51 8.16 2.96
C ILE A 524 -10.21 6.94 3.52
N ILE A 525 -10.90 7.07 4.65
CA ILE A 525 -11.72 5.98 5.19
C ILE A 525 -13.17 6.17 4.78
N LEU A 526 -13.74 5.15 4.13
CA LEU A 526 -15.16 5.11 3.76
C LEU A 526 -15.81 3.94 4.49
N LEU A 527 -16.69 4.23 5.45
CA LEU A 527 -17.48 3.22 6.17
C LEU A 527 -18.90 3.16 5.59
N ALA A 528 -19.38 1.97 5.27
CA ALA A 528 -20.76 1.79 4.83
C ALA A 528 -21.71 1.90 6.02
N LYS A 529 -22.51 2.97 6.06
CA LYS A 529 -23.56 3.20 7.05
C LYS A 529 -24.69 2.17 6.94
N ASN A 530 -25.05 1.81 5.71
CA ASN A 530 -26.17 0.93 5.38
C ASN A 530 -25.93 0.19 4.05
N LEU A 531 -26.91 -0.58 3.57
CA LEU A 531 -26.77 -1.39 2.34
C LEU A 531 -26.53 -0.53 1.09
N GLN A 532 -27.04 0.71 1.05
CA GLN A 532 -26.73 1.65 -0.04
C GLN A 532 -25.24 2.04 -0.01
N GLY A 533 -24.67 2.25 1.18
CA GLY A 533 -23.23 2.44 1.37
C GLY A 533 -22.39 1.27 0.85
N ILE A 534 -22.78 0.03 1.15
CA ILE A 534 -22.11 -1.17 0.63
C ILE A 534 -22.10 -1.16 -0.90
N ARG A 535 -23.25 -0.91 -1.52
CA ARG A 535 -23.37 -0.83 -2.98
C ARG A 535 -22.48 0.27 -3.55
N ASN A 536 -22.49 1.45 -2.94
CA ASN A 536 -21.66 2.58 -3.37
C ASN A 536 -20.16 2.25 -3.27
N ILE A 537 -19.72 1.59 -2.20
CA ILE A 537 -18.34 1.09 -2.08
C ILE A 537 -18.01 0.10 -3.20
N TYR A 538 -18.86 -0.88 -3.50
CA TYR A 538 -18.63 -1.83 -4.60
C TYR A 538 -18.51 -1.16 -5.96
N GLU A 539 -19.37 -0.17 -6.23
CA GLU A 539 -19.30 0.62 -7.46
C GLU A 539 -18.00 1.43 -7.52
N MET A 540 -17.61 2.11 -6.43
CA MET A 540 -16.35 2.86 -6.37
C MET A 540 -15.11 1.98 -6.51
N VAL A 541 -15.08 0.81 -5.87
CA VAL A 541 -13.99 -0.18 -6.03
C VAL A 541 -13.91 -0.67 -7.47
N SER A 542 -15.05 -0.88 -8.12
CA SER A 542 -15.09 -1.28 -9.53
C SER A 542 -14.56 -0.17 -10.44
N GLU A 543 -15.00 1.08 -10.24
CA GLU A 543 -14.53 2.22 -11.04
C GLU A 543 -13.05 2.55 -10.80
N SER A 544 -12.57 2.39 -9.57
CA SER A 544 -11.17 2.63 -9.21
C SER A 544 -10.22 1.62 -9.86
N HIS A 545 -10.65 0.37 -10.06
CA HIS A 545 -9.88 -0.67 -10.74
C HIS A 545 -10.01 -0.65 -12.27
N LEU A 546 -11.17 -0.22 -12.81
CA LEU A 546 -11.46 -0.31 -14.25
C LEU A 546 -11.21 1.00 -15.00
N LYS A 547 -11.59 2.15 -14.42
CA LYS A 547 -11.56 3.45 -15.10
C LYS A 547 -10.41 4.33 -14.59
N TYR A 548 -10.29 4.43 -13.27
CA TYR A 548 -9.42 5.39 -12.60
C TYR A 548 -8.12 4.78 -12.09
N PHE A 549 -7.82 3.53 -12.46
CA PHE A 549 -6.56 2.90 -12.11
C PHE A 549 -5.38 3.65 -12.73
N TYR A 550 -4.32 3.82 -11.94
CA TYR A 550 -3.03 4.34 -12.40
C TYR A 550 -1.89 3.47 -11.89
N ARG A 551 -1.44 3.71 -10.67
CA ARG A 551 -0.51 2.84 -9.92
C ARG A 551 -1.21 2.09 -8.79
N THR A 552 -2.26 2.72 -8.27
CA THR A 552 -3.18 2.22 -7.27
C THR A 552 -4.61 2.44 -7.78
N PRO A 553 -5.60 1.71 -7.23
CA PRO A 553 -7.01 1.90 -7.57
C PRO A 553 -7.52 3.22 -6.96
N ARG A 554 -7.55 4.29 -7.76
CA ARG A 554 -7.83 5.66 -7.29
C ARG A 554 -9.32 6.01 -7.36
N ILE A 555 -9.81 6.78 -6.41
CA ILE A 555 -11.21 7.21 -6.32
C ILE A 555 -11.24 8.74 -6.43
N PRO A 556 -11.82 9.32 -7.50
CA PRO A 556 -11.98 10.78 -7.60
C PRO A 556 -12.86 11.33 -6.47
N LYS A 557 -12.48 12.47 -5.88
CA LYS A 557 -13.22 13.12 -4.79
C LYS A 557 -14.66 13.45 -5.21
N SER A 558 -14.88 13.88 -6.45
CA SER A 558 -16.23 14.12 -6.99
C SER A 558 -17.08 12.85 -7.12
N LEU A 559 -16.48 11.66 -7.30
CA LEU A 559 -17.19 10.38 -7.33
C LEU A 559 -17.63 9.97 -5.93
N ILE A 560 -16.81 10.23 -4.92
CA ILE A 560 -17.16 10.02 -3.51
C ILE A 560 -18.36 10.89 -3.15
N GLU A 561 -18.35 12.17 -3.55
CA GLU A 561 -19.45 13.08 -3.28
C GLU A 561 -20.75 12.67 -4.02
N GLU A 562 -20.64 12.23 -5.27
CA GLU A 562 -21.77 11.66 -6.03
C GLU A 562 -22.39 10.44 -5.31
N LYS A 563 -21.55 9.61 -4.70
CA LYS A 563 -21.94 8.37 -4.02
C LYS A 563 -21.95 8.50 -2.49
N ARG A 564 -22.05 9.72 -1.96
CA ARG A 564 -21.95 10.01 -0.52
C ARG A 564 -23.07 9.38 0.31
N GLU A 565 -24.23 9.15 -0.30
CA GLU A 565 -25.37 8.53 0.38
C GLU A 565 -24.98 7.17 0.98
N GLY A 566 -25.29 6.98 2.25
CA GLY A 566 -25.01 5.73 2.95
C GLY A 566 -23.55 5.54 3.35
N LEU A 567 -22.69 6.55 3.23
CA LEU A 567 -21.29 6.52 3.69
C LEU A 567 -21.09 7.35 4.96
N ILE A 568 -20.06 7.00 5.73
CA ILE A 568 -19.45 7.84 6.76
C ILE A 568 -17.96 7.96 6.40
N ILE A 569 -17.47 9.19 6.29
CA ILE A 569 -16.16 9.51 5.72
C ILE A 569 -15.19 9.98 6.81
N GLY A 570 -14.08 9.26 6.99
CA GLY A 570 -12.99 9.56 7.92
C GLY A 570 -11.77 10.16 7.24
N SER A 571 -11.03 11.01 7.96
CA SER A 571 -9.86 11.71 7.41
C SER A 571 -8.60 10.84 7.21
N ALA A 572 -8.64 9.58 7.64
CA ALA A 572 -7.59 8.57 7.51
C ALA A 572 -6.29 8.90 8.26
N CYS A 573 -5.24 8.16 7.89
CA CYS A 573 -3.93 8.15 8.52
C CYS A 573 -3.06 9.35 8.12
N GLU A 574 -1.76 9.23 8.34
CA GLU A 574 -0.80 10.26 7.99
C GLU A 574 -0.63 10.47 6.49
N ALA A 575 -1.03 9.51 5.66
CA ALA A 575 -1.17 9.67 4.22
C ALA A 575 -2.52 10.30 3.80
N GLY A 576 -3.39 10.62 4.77
CA GLY A 576 -4.65 11.34 4.57
C GLY A 576 -4.45 12.81 4.24
N GLU A 577 -5.40 13.40 3.50
CA GLU A 577 -5.34 14.78 3.01
C GLU A 577 -5.24 15.80 4.16
N LEU A 578 -6.02 15.57 5.24
CA LEU A 578 -6.06 16.47 6.39
C LEU A 578 -4.76 16.43 7.19
N PHE A 579 -4.26 15.24 7.53
CA PHE A 579 -3.02 15.10 8.29
C PHE A 579 -1.85 15.71 7.51
N ARG A 580 -1.76 15.46 6.19
CA ARG A 580 -0.76 16.09 5.32
C ARG A 580 -0.90 17.60 5.27
N ALA A 581 -2.10 18.15 5.28
CA ALA A 581 -2.31 19.59 5.35
C ALA A 581 -1.82 20.19 6.67
N VAL A 582 -2.05 19.49 7.78
CA VAL A 582 -1.60 19.88 9.12
C VAL A 582 -0.07 19.83 9.24
N VAL A 583 0.57 18.73 8.81
CA VAL A 583 2.03 18.54 8.85
C VAL A 583 2.76 19.53 7.95
N ASN A 584 2.24 19.80 6.76
CA ASN A 584 2.78 20.83 5.86
C ASN A 584 2.46 22.25 6.33
N GLU A 585 1.76 22.38 7.47
CA GLU A 585 1.27 23.60 8.08
C GLU A 585 0.66 24.56 7.04
N LYS A 586 -0.30 24.04 6.28
CA LYS A 586 -1.20 24.87 5.47
C LYS A 586 -1.93 25.89 6.36
N SER A 587 -2.49 26.93 5.76
CA SER A 587 -3.24 27.93 6.53
C SER A 587 -4.47 27.31 7.19
N ASP A 588 -4.87 27.87 8.34
CA ASP A 588 -6.02 27.36 9.10
C ASP A 588 -7.30 27.34 8.25
N ALA A 589 -7.49 28.34 7.37
CA ALA A 589 -8.61 28.37 6.43
C ALA A 589 -8.61 27.21 5.42
N GLU A 590 -7.44 26.80 4.92
CA GLU A 590 -7.34 25.64 4.03
C GLU A 590 -7.56 24.33 4.78
N ILE A 591 -7.00 24.21 5.98
CA ILE A 591 -7.17 23.04 6.85
C ILE A 591 -8.66 22.86 7.22
N GLU A 592 -9.34 23.94 7.58
CA GLU A 592 -10.78 23.94 7.87
C GLU A 592 -11.61 23.50 6.67
N LYS A 593 -11.34 24.06 5.48
CA LYS A 593 -12.01 23.67 4.24
C LYS A 593 -11.81 22.20 3.90
N ILE A 594 -10.62 21.66 4.14
CA ILE A 594 -10.35 20.22 3.96
C ILE A 594 -11.18 19.41 4.96
N ALA A 595 -11.15 19.77 6.23
CA ALA A 595 -11.86 19.06 7.29
C ALA A 595 -13.39 19.08 7.13
N GLU A 596 -13.97 20.10 6.51
CA GLU A 596 -15.41 20.19 6.20
C GLU A 596 -15.94 18.97 5.43
N PHE A 597 -15.11 18.41 4.53
CA PHE A 597 -15.48 17.26 3.69
C PHE A 597 -15.71 15.95 4.45
N TYR A 598 -15.09 15.79 5.62
CA TYR A 598 -15.09 14.55 6.40
C TYR A 598 -16.20 14.55 7.45
N ASP A 599 -16.82 13.41 7.74
CA ASP A 599 -17.84 13.29 8.78
C ASP A 599 -17.22 13.16 10.18
N TYR A 600 -16.01 12.59 10.25
CA TYR A 600 -15.19 12.52 11.46
C TYR A 600 -13.70 12.64 11.12
N LEU A 601 -12.90 13.06 12.10
CA LEU A 601 -11.45 13.23 11.95
C LEU A 601 -10.71 12.15 12.73
N GLU A 602 -9.60 11.68 12.19
CA GLU A 602 -8.77 10.64 12.81
C GLU A 602 -7.50 11.21 13.40
N ILE A 603 -7.11 10.66 14.55
CA ILE A 603 -5.80 10.78 15.16
C ILE A 603 -5.28 9.38 15.48
N GLN A 604 -3.96 9.21 15.51
CA GLN A 604 -3.33 7.91 15.69
C GLN A 604 -2.24 7.98 16.77
N PRO A 605 -1.91 6.84 17.41
CA PRO A 605 -0.77 6.72 18.31
C PRO A 605 0.49 7.33 17.69
N ILE A 606 1.29 8.06 18.46
CA ILE A 606 2.46 8.77 17.92
C ILE A 606 3.49 7.79 17.34
N GLY A 607 3.50 6.55 17.85
CA GLY A 607 4.30 5.46 17.31
C GLY A 607 4.05 5.18 15.83
N ASN A 608 2.81 5.36 15.34
CA ASN A 608 2.45 5.18 13.93
C ASN A 608 3.26 6.14 13.04
N ASN A 609 3.49 7.36 13.53
CA ASN A 609 4.12 8.46 12.81
C ASN A 609 5.57 8.71 13.22
N ALA A 610 6.17 7.81 14.00
CA ALA A 610 7.53 7.95 14.52
C ALA A 610 8.60 8.03 13.41
N TYR A 611 8.29 7.61 12.19
CA TYR A 611 9.18 7.75 11.03
C TYR A 611 9.36 9.20 10.57
N MET A 612 8.42 10.09 10.89
CA MET A 612 8.51 11.50 10.50
C MET A 612 9.71 12.19 11.16
N LYS A 613 10.02 11.83 12.41
CA LYS A 613 11.17 12.33 13.19
C LYS A 613 12.54 12.07 12.54
N ARG A 614 12.60 11.13 11.60
CA ARG A 614 13.83 10.67 10.95
C ARG A 614 13.80 10.86 9.43
N SER A 615 12.84 11.63 8.92
CA SER A 615 12.65 11.86 7.48
C SER A 615 12.89 13.32 7.12
N ASP A 616 13.73 13.56 6.12
CA ASP A 616 13.96 14.91 5.56
C ASP A 616 12.70 15.51 4.90
N GLU A 617 11.65 14.71 4.67
CA GLU A 617 10.35 15.17 4.16
C GLU A 617 9.57 15.98 5.22
N PHE A 618 9.81 15.73 6.52
CA PHE A 618 9.08 16.38 7.63
C PHE A 618 10.03 17.09 8.58
N PRO A 619 10.72 18.15 8.13
CA PRO A 619 11.72 18.85 8.94
C PRO A 619 11.16 19.50 10.21
N ASN A 620 9.83 19.70 10.26
CA ASN A 620 9.14 20.31 11.40
C ASN A 620 8.70 19.30 12.46
N VAL A 621 9.02 18.01 12.29
CA VAL A 621 8.71 16.95 13.26
C VAL A 621 10.03 16.38 13.74
N THR A 622 10.40 16.68 14.98
CA THR A 622 11.72 16.35 15.54
C THR A 622 11.64 15.43 16.75
N ASP A 623 10.56 15.51 17.52
CA ASP A 623 10.36 14.73 18.73
C ASP A 623 8.92 14.21 18.90
N ASP A 624 8.66 13.56 20.04
CA ASP A 624 7.34 13.04 20.36
C ASP A 624 6.33 14.15 20.68
N GLU A 625 6.79 15.31 21.16
CA GLU A 625 5.92 16.45 21.48
C GLU A 625 5.35 17.06 20.19
N ASP A 626 6.16 17.15 19.13
CA ASP A 626 5.70 17.58 17.80
C ASP A 626 4.56 16.69 17.28
N LEU A 627 4.72 15.35 17.38
CA LEU A 627 3.68 14.39 16.98
C LEU A 627 2.40 14.55 17.81
N GLN A 628 2.54 14.74 19.13
CA GLN A 628 1.40 15.03 20.00
C GLN A 628 0.71 16.35 19.62
N ASN A 629 1.47 17.37 19.23
CA ASN A 629 0.95 18.67 18.83
C ASN A 629 0.18 18.61 17.50
N LEU A 630 0.60 17.76 16.56
CA LEU A 630 -0.18 17.47 15.35
C LEU A 630 -1.55 16.87 15.69
N ASN A 631 -1.59 15.88 16.60
CA ASN A 631 -2.83 15.28 17.09
C ASN A 631 -3.71 16.32 17.82
N LYS A 632 -3.12 17.14 18.72
CA LYS A 632 -3.85 18.23 19.42
C LYS A 632 -4.44 19.25 18.44
N LYS A 633 -3.74 19.55 17.33
CA LYS A 633 -4.25 20.47 16.30
C LYS A 633 -5.48 19.89 15.60
N ILE A 634 -5.48 18.60 15.27
CA ILE A 634 -6.67 17.92 14.71
C ILE A 634 -7.81 17.86 15.73
N VAL A 635 -7.51 17.59 17.01
CA VAL A 635 -8.51 17.63 18.10
C VAL A 635 -9.17 19.00 18.20
N SER A 636 -8.37 20.07 18.26
CA SER A 636 -8.86 21.46 18.34
C SER A 636 -9.69 21.84 17.11
N LEU A 637 -9.30 21.35 15.93
CA LEU A 637 -10.04 21.54 14.69
C LEU A 637 -11.40 20.84 14.73
N GLY A 638 -11.45 19.59 15.22
CA GLY A 638 -12.69 18.85 15.41
C GLY A 638 -13.65 19.55 16.36
N GLU A 639 -13.16 20.09 17.48
CA GLU A 639 -13.95 20.90 18.41
C GLU A 639 -14.51 22.16 17.74
N LYS A 640 -13.66 22.90 17.00
CA LYS A 640 -14.04 24.11 16.29
C LYS A 640 -15.15 23.85 15.26
N LEU A 641 -15.04 22.76 14.51
CA LEU A 641 -15.99 22.39 13.45
C LEU A 641 -17.15 21.51 13.95
N GLN A 642 -17.20 21.19 15.24
CA GLN A 642 -18.18 20.28 15.85
C GLN A 642 -18.20 18.89 15.18
N LYS A 643 -17.04 18.39 14.76
CA LYS A 643 -16.86 17.06 14.15
C LYS A 643 -16.25 16.11 15.18
N PRO A 644 -16.76 14.86 15.30
CA PRO A 644 -16.14 13.86 16.16
C PRO A 644 -14.69 13.61 15.75
N VAL A 645 -13.80 13.53 16.74
CA VAL A 645 -12.41 13.10 16.56
C VAL A 645 -12.29 11.72 17.18
N VAL A 646 -11.75 10.76 16.44
CA VAL A 646 -11.61 9.36 16.85
C VAL A 646 -10.16 8.94 16.84
N ALA A 647 -9.77 8.17 17.86
CA ALA A 647 -8.44 7.57 17.93
C ALA A 647 -8.46 6.16 17.35
N THR A 648 -7.75 5.95 16.24
CA THR A 648 -7.66 4.66 15.53
C THR A 648 -6.23 4.10 15.59
N CYS A 649 -6.07 2.78 15.45
CA CYS A 649 -4.73 2.17 15.48
C CYS A 649 -4.09 2.02 14.11
N ASP A 650 -4.88 2.04 13.04
CA ASP A 650 -4.42 1.64 11.70
C ASP A 650 -3.78 0.25 11.73
N VAL A 651 -4.57 -0.72 12.21
CA VAL A 651 -4.09 -2.06 12.56
C VAL A 651 -3.61 -2.81 11.31
N HIS A 652 -2.39 -3.30 11.30
CA HIS A 652 -1.83 -4.16 10.24
C HIS A 652 -1.49 -5.58 10.73
N PHE A 653 -1.40 -5.76 12.05
CA PHE A 653 -1.14 -7.05 12.68
C PHE A 653 -1.80 -7.18 14.04
N LEU A 654 -2.02 -8.41 14.49
CA LEU A 654 -2.77 -8.69 15.72
C LEU A 654 -2.01 -8.29 16.99
N ASP A 655 -0.73 -8.64 17.06
CA ASP A 655 0.13 -8.48 18.24
C ASP A 655 1.50 -7.91 17.81
N PRO A 656 2.30 -7.31 18.72
CA PRO A 656 3.57 -6.66 18.38
C PRO A 656 4.53 -7.53 17.55
N GLU A 657 4.55 -8.85 17.78
CA GLU A 657 5.40 -9.80 17.02
C GLU A 657 5.08 -9.81 15.51
N GLY A 658 3.87 -9.39 15.12
CA GLY A 658 3.49 -9.28 13.71
C GLY A 658 4.30 -8.24 12.93
N ALA A 659 4.99 -7.32 13.62
CA ALA A 659 5.89 -6.35 13.02
C ALA A 659 7.04 -7.03 12.24
N ASP A 660 7.53 -8.19 12.70
CA ASP A 660 8.64 -8.89 12.04
C ASP A 660 8.21 -9.47 10.68
N TYR A 661 6.99 -9.99 10.57
CA TYR A 661 6.45 -10.45 9.29
C TYR A 661 6.26 -9.28 8.31
N ARG A 662 5.69 -8.17 8.80
CA ARG A 662 5.50 -6.96 7.97
C ARG A 662 6.83 -6.38 7.52
N LYS A 663 7.84 -6.36 8.40
CA LYS A 663 9.21 -5.95 8.08
C LYS A 663 9.78 -6.71 6.87
N ILE A 664 9.58 -8.02 6.78
CA ILE A 664 10.00 -8.83 5.63
C ILE A 664 9.29 -8.36 4.34
N LEU A 665 7.98 -8.12 4.41
CA LEU A 665 7.19 -7.62 3.27
C LEU A 665 7.64 -6.22 2.83
N MET A 666 7.91 -5.33 3.78
CA MET A 666 8.38 -3.96 3.51
C MET A 666 9.79 -3.96 2.90
N HIS A 667 10.68 -4.83 3.36
CA HIS A 667 12.01 -5.00 2.77
C HIS A 667 11.91 -5.47 1.32
N TYR A 668 11.00 -6.40 1.02
CA TYR A 668 10.73 -6.85 -0.35
C TYR A 668 10.19 -5.71 -1.24
N LYS A 669 9.33 -4.83 -0.70
CA LYS A 669 8.84 -3.63 -1.39
C LYS A 669 9.92 -2.54 -1.58
N GLY A 670 11.08 -2.68 -0.95
CA GLY A 670 12.21 -1.76 -1.08
C GLY A 670 12.15 -0.55 -0.14
N PHE A 671 11.40 -0.61 0.95
CA PHE A 671 11.40 0.44 1.98
C PHE A 671 12.74 0.48 2.71
N SER A 672 13.36 1.65 2.76
CA SER A 672 14.68 1.86 3.38
C SER A 672 14.63 1.78 4.91
N ASP A 673 13.47 2.03 5.52
CA ASP A 673 13.27 1.98 6.96
C ASP A 673 12.50 0.73 7.40
N ALA A 674 12.48 -0.32 6.58
CA ALA A 674 11.78 -1.57 6.87
C ALA A 674 12.16 -2.17 8.23
N ASP A 675 13.39 -1.98 8.72
CA ASP A 675 13.83 -2.43 10.03
C ASP A 675 13.17 -1.68 11.21
N ASN A 676 12.64 -0.48 10.98
CA ASN A 676 12.05 0.40 12.00
C ASN A 676 10.51 0.51 11.82
N GLN A 677 9.84 -0.64 11.88
CA GLN A 677 8.39 -0.73 11.70
C GLN A 677 7.61 0.10 12.72
N ALA A 678 6.56 0.76 12.26
CA ALA A 678 5.56 1.35 13.15
C ALA A 678 4.82 0.25 13.94
N PRO A 679 4.46 0.50 15.21
CA PRO A 679 3.74 -0.44 16.07
C PRO A 679 2.23 -0.48 15.72
N LEU A 680 1.91 -0.96 14.52
CA LEU A 680 0.57 -1.06 13.95
C LEU A 680 -0.19 -2.32 14.42
N TYR A 681 -0.03 -2.69 15.70
CA TYR A 681 -0.75 -3.82 16.28
C TYR A 681 -2.12 -3.43 16.84
N PHE A 682 -3.01 -4.40 17.00
CA PHE A 682 -4.32 -4.15 17.61
C PHE A 682 -4.17 -3.84 19.11
N ARG A 683 -4.37 -2.59 19.52
CA ARG A 683 -4.28 -2.16 20.94
C ARG A 683 -5.56 -2.40 21.72
N THR A 684 -5.42 -2.63 23.02
CA THR A 684 -6.56 -2.64 23.96
C THR A 684 -7.09 -1.22 24.19
N THR A 685 -8.26 -1.10 24.83
CA THR A 685 -8.82 0.20 25.24
C THR A 685 -7.89 0.92 26.22
N GLU A 686 -7.34 0.20 27.20
CA GLU A 686 -6.46 0.77 28.23
C GLU A 686 -5.16 1.32 27.63
N GLU A 687 -4.56 0.61 26.67
CA GLU A 687 -3.38 1.08 25.96
C GLU A 687 -3.64 2.34 25.15
N MET A 688 -4.79 2.41 24.48
CA MET A 688 -5.17 3.63 23.76
C MET A 688 -5.42 4.80 24.71
N LEU A 689 -6.10 4.58 25.84
CA LEU A 689 -6.27 5.63 26.85
C LEU A 689 -4.92 6.12 27.40
N SER A 690 -3.98 5.20 27.64
CA SER A 690 -2.62 5.54 28.07
C SER A 690 -1.86 6.32 26.99
N GLU A 691 -1.93 5.88 25.73
CA GLU A 691 -1.28 6.51 24.58
C GLU A 691 -1.73 7.97 24.41
N PHE A 692 -3.04 8.23 24.53
CA PHE A 692 -3.62 9.57 24.35
C PHE A 692 -3.72 10.40 25.64
N SER A 693 -3.09 9.96 26.74
CA SER A 693 -3.15 10.62 28.05
C SER A 693 -2.66 12.08 28.03
N TYR A 694 -1.80 12.46 27.07
CA TYR A 694 -1.34 13.84 26.86
C TYR A 694 -2.45 14.83 26.44
N LEU A 695 -3.64 14.35 26.05
CA LEU A 695 -4.82 15.17 25.79
C LEU A 695 -5.60 15.54 27.06
N GLY A 696 -5.27 14.90 28.19
CA GLY A 696 -6.09 14.91 29.41
C GLY A 696 -7.13 13.80 29.42
N GLU A 697 -7.50 13.33 30.62
CA GLU A 697 -8.33 12.13 30.84
C GLU A 697 -9.68 12.20 30.12
N GLU A 698 -10.39 13.32 30.23
CA GLU A 698 -11.71 13.51 29.61
C GLU A 698 -11.62 13.44 28.07
N LYS A 699 -10.66 14.16 27.48
CA LYS A 699 -10.50 14.19 26.03
C LYS A 699 -9.98 12.86 25.48
N ALA A 700 -9.06 12.21 26.18
CA ALA A 700 -8.58 10.88 25.82
C ALA A 700 -9.74 9.87 25.81
N TYR A 701 -10.59 9.88 26.84
CA TYR A 701 -11.78 9.04 26.89
C TYR A 701 -12.76 9.35 25.75
N GLU A 702 -12.98 10.64 25.46
CA GLU A 702 -13.86 11.07 24.39
C GLU A 702 -13.41 10.53 23.03
N VAL A 703 -12.13 10.70 22.66
CA VAL A 703 -11.63 10.30 21.34
C VAL A 703 -11.41 8.78 21.21
N VAL A 704 -11.06 8.10 22.31
CA VAL A 704 -10.77 6.66 22.31
C VAL A 704 -12.02 5.80 22.46
N VAL A 705 -13.01 6.23 23.27
CA VAL A 705 -14.17 5.41 23.63
C VAL A 705 -15.46 6.03 23.13
N THR A 706 -15.76 7.28 23.52
CA THR A 706 -17.07 7.89 23.25
C THR A 706 -17.31 8.08 21.76
N ASN A 707 -16.38 8.73 21.06
CA ASN A 707 -16.54 9.06 19.65
C ASN A 707 -16.40 7.80 18.76
N THR A 708 -15.55 6.83 19.11
CA THR A 708 -15.46 5.58 18.35
C THR A 708 -16.77 4.78 18.40
N ASN A 709 -17.39 4.68 19.59
CA ASN A 709 -18.70 4.04 19.73
C ASN A 709 -19.80 4.85 19.03
N LYS A 710 -19.74 6.19 19.11
CA LYS A 710 -20.68 7.06 18.41
C LYS A 710 -20.67 6.84 16.90
N ILE A 711 -19.50 6.72 16.27
CA ILE A 711 -19.40 6.40 14.84
C ILE A 711 -19.92 4.98 14.57
N ALA A 712 -19.56 4.01 15.41
CA ALA A 712 -20.06 2.65 15.30
C ALA A 712 -21.60 2.61 15.35
N ASP A 713 -22.23 3.35 16.26
CA ASP A 713 -23.69 3.41 16.43
C ASP A 713 -24.44 4.02 15.25
N MET A 714 -23.77 4.86 14.44
CA MET A 714 -24.35 5.37 13.21
C MET A 714 -24.52 4.29 12.12
N VAL A 715 -23.78 3.17 12.24
CA VAL A 715 -23.75 2.08 11.26
C VAL A 715 -24.82 1.03 11.58
N GLU A 716 -25.66 0.75 10.59
CA GLU A 716 -26.67 -0.31 10.61
C GLU A 716 -26.01 -1.70 10.52
N ALA A 717 -26.66 -2.72 11.06
CA ALA A 717 -26.23 -4.11 10.85
C ALA A 717 -26.53 -4.53 9.39
N VAL A 718 -25.50 -4.50 8.54
CA VAL A 718 -25.62 -4.81 7.11
C VAL A 718 -25.01 -6.15 6.76
N ARG A 719 -25.54 -6.80 5.72
CA ARG A 719 -24.97 -8.03 5.16
C ARG A 719 -24.43 -7.73 3.76
N PRO A 720 -23.10 -7.80 3.53
CA PRO A 720 -22.49 -7.43 2.25
C PRO A 720 -22.78 -8.45 1.13
N ILE A 721 -23.18 -9.66 1.51
CA ILE A 721 -23.49 -10.77 0.59
C ILE A 721 -24.90 -11.30 0.90
N PRO A 722 -25.85 -11.21 -0.03
CA PRO A 722 -27.23 -11.67 0.20
C PRO A 722 -27.28 -13.20 0.36
N THR A 723 -28.23 -13.67 1.17
CA THR A 723 -28.47 -15.11 1.41
C THR A 723 -29.35 -15.76 0.35
N LYS A 724 -30.11 -14.96 -0.40
CA LYS A 724 -31.05 -15.44 -1.42
C LYS A 724 -30.32 -15.70 -2.74
N LYS A 725 -30.71 -16.78 -3.42
CA LYS A 725 -30.34 -17.02 -4.82
C LYS A 725 -31.18 -16.10 -5.72
N CYS A 726 -30.55 -15.53 -6.75
CA CYS A 726 -31.21 -14.73 -7.77
C CYS A 726 -31.06 -15.43 -9.14
N PRO A 727 -31.88 -16.47 -9.43
CA PRO A 727 -31.79 -17.17 -10.70
C PRO A 727 -32.13 -16.22 -11.87
N PRO A 728 -31.47 -16.36 -13.04
CA PRO A 728 -31.76 -15.53 -14.20
C PRO A 728 -33.09 -15.92 -14.86
N GLU A 729 -33.74 -14.97 -15.52
CA GLU A 729 -34.98 -15.18 -16.27
C GLU A 729 -34.79 -14.80 -17.73
N ILE A 730 -35.12 -15.71 -18.64
CA ILE A 730 -35.21 -15.48 -20.09
C ILE A 730 -36.55 -16.05 -20.55
N SER A 731 -37.36 -15.20 -21.21
CA SER A 731 -38.67 -15.60 -21.73
C SER A 731 -38.56 -16.83 -22.63
N GLY A 732 -39.39 -17.84 -22.38
CA GLY A 732 -39.42 -19.07 -23.17
C GLY A 732 -38.35 -20.11 -22.82
N ALA A 733 -37.44 -19.84 -21.87
CA ALA A 733 -36.38 -20.78 -21.51
C ALA A 733 -36.94 -22.04 -20.81
N ASN A 734 -37.97 -21.89 -19.98
CA ASN A 734 -38.62 -23.00 -19.29
C ASN A 734 -39.36 -23.92 -20.27
N GLU A 735 -40.19 -23.38 -21.16
CA GLU A 735 -40.85 -24.19 -22.18
C GLU A 735 -39.82 -24.76 -23.17
N GLY A 736 -38.80 -23.98 -23.52
CA GLY A 736 -37.74 -24.37 -24.45
C GLY A 736 -36.99 -25.61 -24.00
N ILE A 737 -36.52 -25.66 -22.75
CA ILE A 737 -35.79 -26.84 -22.24
C ILE A 737 -36.68 -28.07 -22.19
N ILE A 738 -37.96 -27.92 -21.79
CA ILE A 738 -38.92 -29.03 -21.74
C ILE A 738 -39.12 -29.59 -23.15
N ASN A 739 -39.38 -28.72 -24.13
CA ASN A 739 -39.64 -29.11 -25.51
C ASN A 739 -38.41 -29.73 -26.18
N ASP A 740 -37.23 -29.12 -26.00
CA ASP A 740 -35.98 -29.61 -26.58
C ASP A 740 -35.59 -30.97 -26.02
N SER A 741 -35.69 -31.17 -24.70
CA SER A 741 -35.38 -32.46 -24.07
C SER A 741 -36.38 -33.54 -24.44
N ARG A 742 -37.68 -33.23 -24.50
CA ARG A 742 -38.72 -34.19 -24.95
C ARG A 742 -38.51 -34.59 -26.39
N ARG A 743 -38.37 -33.62 -27.30
CA ARG A 743 -38.08 -33.87 -28.72
C ARG A 743 -36.84 -34.74 -28.88
N LYS A 744 -35.74 -34.42 -28.19
CA LYS A 744 -34.50 -35.19 -28.32
C LYS A 744 -34.62 -36.61 -27.75
N ALA A 745 -35.35 -36.78 -26.65
CA ALA A 745 -35.62 -38.10 -26.08
C ALA A 745 -36.46 -38.95 -27.04
N GLU A 746 -37.49 -38.38 -27.66
CA GLU A 746 -38.34 -39.08 -28.64
C GLU A 746 -37.55 -39.47 -29.90
N GLU A 747 -36.63 -38.61 -30.38
CA GLU A 747 -35.73 -38.93 -31.49
C GLU A 747 -34.83 -40.15 -31.22
N ILE A 748 -34.38 -40.34 -29.98
CA ILE A 748 -33.43 -41.39 -29.61
C ILE A 748 -34.15 -42.68 -29.19
N TYR A 749 -35.22 -42.57 -28.40
CA TYR A 749 -35.87 -43.69 -27.71
C TYR A 749 -37.25 -44.07 -28.27
N GLY A 750 -37.77 -43.30 -29.23
CA GLY A 750 -39.07 -43.53 -29.88
C GLY A 750 -40.25 -42.82 -29.18
N ASN A 751 -41.40 -42.81 -29.87
CA ASN A 751 -42.65 -42.24 -29.37
C ASN A 751 -43.76 -43.31 -29.47
N PRO A 752 -44.36 -43.76 -28.33
CA PRO A 752 -44.21 -43.22 -26.98
C PRO A 752 -42.86 -43.57 -26.32
N LEU A 753 -42.41 -42.71 -25.41
CA LEU A 753 -41.20 -42.95 -24.62
C LEU A 753 -41.37 -44.16 -23.70
N PRO A 754 -40.31 -44.98 -23.48
CA PRO A 754 -40.30 -45.98 -22.42
C PRO A 754 -40.56 -45.34 -21.05
N GLU A 755 -41.33 -46.03 -20.19
CA GLU A 755 -41.75 -45.53 -18.87
C GLU A 755 -40.57 -45.00 -18.03
N ILE A 756 -39.47 -45.75 -17.97
CA ILE A 756 -38.25 -45.35 -17.26
C ILE A 756 -37.64 -44.02 -17.76
N VAL A 757 -37.77 -43.73 -19.05
CA VAL A 757 -37.25 -42.49 -19.67
C VAL A 757 -38.21 -41.34 -19.40
N SER A 758 -39.52 -41.57 -19.52
CA SER A 758 -40.56 -40.57 -19.26
C SER A 758 -40.53 -40.11 -17.80
N GLU A 759 -40.52 -41.05 -16.84
CA GLU A 759 -40.46 -40.74 -15.41
C GLU A 759 -39.19 -39.97 -15.04
N ARG A 760 -38.05 -40.35 -15.64
CA ARG A 760 -36.78 -39.66 -15.43
C ARG A 760 -36.83 -38.22 -15.94
N LEU A 761 -37.35 -38.03 -17.16
CA LEU A 761 -37.44 -36.75 -17.82
C LEU A 761 -38.35 -35.78 -17.04
N GLU A 762 -39.51 -36.25 -16.59
CA GLU A 762 -40.42 -35.44 -15.76
C GLU A 762 -39.78 -35.05 -14.42
N ARG A 763 -39.16 -36.01 -13.73
CA ARG A 763 -38.50 -35.75 -12.45
C ARG A 763 -37.38 -34.71 -12.57
N GLU A 764 -36.53 -34.83 -13.59
CA GLU A 764 -35.43 -33.89 -13.81
C GLU A 764 -35.91 -32.52 -14.24
N LEU A 765 -36.80 -32.43 -15.23
CA LEU A 765 -37.31 -31.15 -15.73
C LEU A 765 -38.06 -30.38 -14.64
N ASN A 766 -38.87 -31.06 -13.81
CA ASN A 766 -39.54 -30.44 -12.68
C ASN A 766 -38.54 -29.85 -11.67
N SER A 767 -37.45 -30.56 -11.40
CA SER A 767 -36.39 -30.06 -10.51
C SER A 767 -35.62 -28.88 -11.13
N ILE A 768 -35.26 -28.97 -12.42
CA ILE A 768 -34.50 -27.93 -13.13
C ILE A 768 -35.31 -26.64 -13.22
N VAL A 769 -36.58 -26.72 -13.63
CA VAL A 769 -37.46 -25.56 -13.76
C VAL A 769 -37.84 -25.03 -12.38
N GLY A 770 -38.22 -25.91 -11.44
CA GLY A 770 -38.65 -25.52 -10.09
C GLY A 770 -37.56 -24.83 -9.28
N ASN A 771 -36.28 -25.14 -9.53
CA ASN A 771 -35.14 -24.48 -8.88
C ASN A 771 -34.53 -23.33 -9.71
N GLY A 772 -35.11 -22.96 -10.85
CA GLY A 772 -34.67 -21.82 -11.66
C GLY A 772 -33.39 -22.04 -12.48
N PHE A 773 -33.06 -23.29 -12.83
CA PHE A 773 -31.86 -23.62 -13.60
C PHE A 773 -32.07 -23.70 -15.12
N ALA A 774 -33.32 -23.64 -15.61
CA ALA A 774 -33.64 -23.81 -17.02
C ALA A 774 -32.84 -22.87 -17.96
N VAL A 775 -32.68 -21.60 -17.57
CA VAL A 775 -31.89 -20.62 -18.33
C VAL A 775 -30.42 -21.04 -18.43
N MET A 776 -29.83 -21.55 -17.34
CA MET A 776 -28.43 -22.01 -17.34
C MET A 776 -28.23 -23.21 -18.28
N TYR A 777 -29.17 -24.16 -18.27
CA TYR A 777 -29.16 -25.29 -19.21
C TYR A 777 -29.27 -24.81 -20.66
N LYS A 778 -30.13 -23.82 -20.94
CA LYS A 778 -30.27 -23.29 -22.30
C LYS A 778 -29.00 -22.58 -22.76
N ILE A 779 -28.39 -21.75 -21.92
CA ILE A 779 -27.11 -21.09 -22.22
C ILE A 779 -26.02 -22.14 -22.48
N ALA A 780 -25.91 -23.16 -21.63
CA ALA A 780 -24.93 -24.24 -21.80
C ALA A 780 -25.14 -24.98 -23.14
N GLN A 781 -26.39 -25.29 -23.50
CA GLN A 781 -26.73 -25.91 -24.77
C GLN A 781 -26.29 -25.03 -25.96
N GLU A 782 -26.57 -23.73 -25.92
CA GLU A 782 -26.18 -22.80 -27.00
C GLU A 782 -24.67 -22.61 -27.09
N LEU A 783 -23.95 -22.57 -25.96
CA LEU A 783 -22.48 -22.50 -25.93
C LEU A 783 -21.86 -23.74 -26.60
N VAL A 784 -22.35 -24.94 -26.25
CA VAL A 784 -21.87 -26.20 -26.85
C VAL A 784 -22.22 -26.26 -28.33
N ARG A 785 -23.45 -25.89 -28.71
CA ARG A 785 -23.88 -25.85 -30.11
C ARG A 785 -23.00 -24.91 -30.94
N LYS A 786 -22.80 -23.68 -30.46
CA LYS A 786 -21.95 -22.71 -31.14
C LYS A 786 -20.51 -23.20 -31.27
N SER A 787 -19.94 -23.76 -30.19
CA SER A 787 -18.58 -24.33 -30.21
C SER A 787 -18.44 -25.41 -31.29
N ASN A 788 -19.41 -26.33 -31.38
CA ASN A 788 -19.41 -27.39 -32.39
C ASN A 788 -19.59 -26.84 -33.81
N GLU A 789 -20.46 -25.84 -34.01
CA GLU A 789 -20.64 -25.14 -35.29
C GLU A 789 -19.35 -24.43 -35.74
N ASP A 790 -18.59 -23.87 -34.79
CA ASP A 790 -17.29 -23.26 -35.02
C ASP A 790 -16.16 -24.30 -35.22
N GLY A 791 -16.45 -25.61 -35.10
CA GLY A 791 -15.49 -26.71 -35.29
C GLY A 791 -14.72 -27.15 -34.03
N TYR A 792 -15.13 -26.68 -32.85
CA TYR A 792 -14.50 -27.02 -31.57
C TYR A 792 -15.40 -27.93 -30.74
N LEU A 793 -15.04 -29.21 -30.64
CA LEU A 793 -15.79 -30.19 -29.87
C LEU A 793 -15.68 -29.91 -28.36
N VAL A 794 -16.80 -30.05 -27.64
CA VAL A 794 -16.87 -29.93 -26.17
C VAL A 794 -17.03 -31.31 -25.54
N GLY A 795 -16.23 -31.60 -24.51
CA GLY A 795 -16.20 -32.88 -23.78
C GLY A 795 -17.16 -32.95 -22.60
#